data_AF-A0A651DY19-F1
#
_entry.id   AF-A0A651DY19-F1
#
_cell.length_a   1.000
_cell.length_b   1.000
_cell.length_c   1.000
_cell.angle_alpha   90.00
_cell.angle_beta   90.00
_cell.angle_gamma   90.00
#
_symmetry.space_group_name_H-M   'P 1'
#
loop_
_entity.id
_entity.type
_entity.pdbx_description
1 polymer ?
#
loop_
_entity_poly.entity_id
_entity_poly.type
_entity_poly.pdbx_seq_one_letter_code
_entity_poly.pdbx_strand_id
1 'polypeptide(L)'
;MDRFTVALISQTPNPQQVIYGAMHQDYAEGFVWDERDRWPGEEKCGDVIVKQLLQGNRGHYGPLEHPQIVLNCGWFPHSTMQQIRTHRVGVSFDVQCLAGDTEVTFVQASGGLKKIKIAELYDLWVNGEKAIRERKIRGRKGERPGPYRRDCKTRLKKMNLRVLNEETGIFEIGHLQDVMCSGLQPVYRLTLSDGKALDCTTKHRLYTSQGWQRMGDALGLVTDADNRVLAITKTCTLMTNGVVRPDAIYSQEAWLTAKVNQGLTAQQIAEACGCSAEVIRYWGKQFQLSLPSGRRRGLKTLVGNGLYRDKAWLQAQLAKGLHADDIAALAGCSIESVKKWVYTHGLALNKRSPGNEKPWNKGVKGYKLALSTESLEQRRINAKTFTKRGSDSNFWRGGTSTERELIGAWTRQIAPQVHAKFNYICQCCGKSGGNLHAHHLVPVFADESLAYEFNNLISLCQPCHERLHHNHLEAEFATNFQPILEPKLWDAKPMPTGRKLKAHPVEVVSVEYLGLQTTYDLEVDGLWHNFVANGVVVHNSFRYTGQRILDVLEGKRELEDVFYLRPLGSYSDRQGKKYDYTEDQRQQDLDWCLQACHRYAERIHQGFAEEHARGLIPFDIRQHWVMSANVRSLMHLLDLRWKADAQLEAQKLCEQIWPHFQAWVPAIAAWYEANRLKKARLSP
;
A
#
# COMPACT_ATOMS: atom_id res chain seq x y z
N MET A 1 9.28 33.58 14.40
CA MET A 1 10.12 32.56 13.69
C MET A 1 10.51 31.43 14.65
N ASP A 2 9.73 31.28 15.71
CA ASP A 2 10.25 30.77 16.99
C ASP A 2 10.20 29.25 17.06
N ARG A 3 9.55 28.64 16.06
CA ARG A 3 9.50 27.20 15.85
C ARG A 3 10.65 26.67 14.98
N PHE A 4 11.43 27.54 14.33
CA PHE A 4 12.57 27.07 13.54
C PHE A 4 13.57 26.40 14.46
N THR A 5 13.92 25.15 14.16
CA THR A 5 14.78 24.36 15.05
C THR A 5 15.74 23.53 14.22
N VAL A 6 16.99 23.49 14.66
CA VAL A 6 17.99 22.54 14.17
C VAL A 6 18.49 21.72 15.34
N ALA A 7 18.45 20.40 15.21
CA ALA A 7 18.95 19.46 16.21
C ALA A 7 20.04 18.57 15.61
N LEU A 8 21.10 18.35 16.38
CA LEU A 8 22.16 17.40 16.03
C LEU A 8 21.61 15.96 16.10
N ILE A 9 21.81 15.19 15.02
CA ILE A 9 21.53 13.75 15.01
C ILE A 9 22.82 12.96 15.31
N SER A 10 23.90 13.26 14.59
CA SER A 10 25.18 12.57 14.71
C SER A 10 26.30 13.40 14.10
N GLN A 11 27.54 13.22 14.58
CA GLN A 11 28.72 13.84 13.99
C GLN A 11 29.97 12.98 14.20
N THR A 12 30.99 13.18 13.37
CA THR A 12 32.32 12.57 13.54
C THR A 12 32.91 12.98 14.89
N PRO A 13 33.30 12.03 15.77
CA PRO A 13 34.01 12.34 17.01
C PRO A 13 35.44 12.80 16.70
N ASN A 14 35.97 13.72 17.51
CA ASN A 14 37.30 14.33 17.32
C ASN A 14 37.56 14.79 15.86
N PRO A 15 36.68 15.64 15.31
CA PRO A 15 36.75 16.01 13.89
C PRO A 15 38.06 16.71 13.50
N GLN A 16 38.70 17.44 14.42
CA GLN A 16 39.97 18.12 14.15
C GLN A 16 41.13 17.13 14.10
N GLN A 17 41.12 16.05 14.89
CA GLN A 17 42.08 14.96 14.70
C GLN A 17 41.92 14.29 13.33
N VAL A 18 40.68 14.09 12.86
CA VAL A 18 40.41 13.52 11.53
C VAL A 18 40.95 14.43 10.42
N ILE A 19 40.71 15.74 10.50
CA ILE A 19 41.25 16.71 9.54
C ILE A 19 42.79 16.75 9.60
N TYR A 20 43.35 16.68 10.80
CA TYR A 20 44.80 16.64 10.99
C TYR A 20 45.42 15.40 10.34
N GLY A 21 44.84 14.21 10.53
CA GLY A 21 45.29 12.99 9.87
C GLY A 21 45.22 13.10 8.35
N ALA A 22 44.10 13.60 7.81
CA ALA A 22 43.93 13.83 6.38
C ALA A 22 44.98 14.79 5.80
N MET A 23 45.30 15.88 6.52
CA MET A 23 46.34 16.82 6.10
C MET A 23 47.71 16.16 5.93
N HIS A 24 48.03 15.14 6.73
CA HIS A 24 49.32 14.45 6.66
C HIS A 24 49.34 13.32 5.62
N GLN A 25 48.18 12.88 5.12
CA GLN A 25 48.10 11.81 4.12
C GLN A 25 48.73 12.19 2.77
N ASP A 26 48.56 13.45 2.33
CA ASP A 26 49.01 13.86 0.99
C ASP A 26 50.54 13.90 0.84
N TYR A 27 51.29 13.81 1.95
CA TYR A 27 52.76 13.92 1.97
C TYR A 27 53.46 12.86 2.84
N ALA A 28 52.74 11.89 3.40
CA ALA A 28 53.33 10.86 4.25
C ALA A 28 53.87 9.67 3.42
N GLU A 29 55.12 9.27 3.68
CA GLU A 29 55.71 8.03 3.13
C GLU A 29 55.14 6.77 3.82
N GLY A 30 54.61 6.91 5.04
CA GLY A 30 54.03 5.84 5.85
C GLY A 30 52.49 5.80 5.83
N PHE A 31 51.92 4.70 6.31
CA PHE A 31 50.47 4.56 6.46
C PHE A 31 49.99 5.39 7.66
N VAL A 32 49.33 6.53 7.41
CA VAL A 32 48.91 7.54 8.40
C VAL A 32 48.21 6.95 9.64
N TRP A 33 47.46 5.86 9.47
CA TRP A 33 46.77 5.16 10.55
C TRP A 33 47.71 4.65 11.65
N ASP A 34 48.94 4.26 11.30
CA ASP A 34 49.91 3.68 12.22
C ASP A 34 50.49 4.74 13.18
N GLU A 35 50.34 6.02 12.85
CA GLU A 35 50.81 7.15 13.65
C GLU A 35 49.71 7.77 14.51
N ARG A 36 48.48 7.25 14.47
CA ARG A 36 47.32 7.85 15.14
C ARG A 36 47.50 8.03 16.66
N ASP A 37 48.21 7.11 17.30
CA ASP A 37 48.48 7.15 18.74
C ASP A 37 49.44 8.29 19.12
N ARG A 38 50.13 8.87 18.13
CA ARG A 38 51.03 10.03 18.29
C ARG A 38 50.36 11.36 17.92
N TRP A 39 49.12 11.35 17.46
CA TRP A 39 48.43 12.58 17.07
C TRP A 39 48.23 13.48 18.29
N PRO A 40 48.37 14.82 18.12
CA PRO A 40 48.02 15.75 19.17
C PRO A 40 46.56 15.61 19.62
N GLY A 41 46.24 16.11 20.82
CA GLY A 41 44.85 16.22 21.25
C GLY A 41 44.02 17.12 20.33
N GLU A 42 42.70 16.95 20.36
CA GLU A 42 41.72 17.61 19.50
C GLU A 42 41.92 19.13 19.39
N GLU A 43 42.13 19.82 20.52
CA GLU A 43 42.38 21.26 20.57
C GLU A 43 43.65 21.66 19.80
N LYS A 44 44.76 20.96 20.07
CA LYS A 44 46.05 21.23 19.41
C LYS A 44 46.03 20.89 17.92
N CYS A 45 45.27 19.86 17.51
CA CYS A 45 45.00 19.59 16.10
C CYS A 45 44.27 20.77 15.44
N GLY A 46 43.27 21.33 16.13
CA GLY A 46 42.56 22.54 15.70
C GLY A 46 43.49 23.73 15.42
N ASP A 47 44.39 24.04 16.34
CA ASP A 47 45.38 25.12 16.19
C ASP A 47 46.28 24.91 14.96
N VAL A 48 46.73 23.67 14.76
CA VAL A 48 47.58 23.31 13.62
C VAL A 48 46.81 23.45 12.31
N ILE A 49 45.55 22.99 12.24
CA ILE A 49 44.68 23.14 11.07
C ILE A 49 44.50 24.61 10.72
N VAL A 50 44.19 25.44 11.72
CA VAL A 50 44.02 26.88 11.51
C VAL A 50 45.31 27.47 10.96
N LYS A 51 46.46 27.18 11.56
CA LYS A 51 47.77 27.71 11.13
C LYS A 51 48.21 27.26 9.74
N GLN A 52 48.00 25.98 9.40
CA GLN A 52 48.57 25.37 8.21
C GLN A 52 47.63 25.38 7.00
N LEU A 53 46.32 25.21 7.22
CA LEU A 53 45.32 25.11 6.15
C LEU A 53 44.53 26.40 5.93
N LEU A 54 44.15 27.10 7.00
CA LEU A 54 43.19 28.21 6.93
C LEU A 54 43.85 29.60 6.93
N GLN A 55 44.87 29.82 7.76
CA GLN A 55 45.62 31.07 7.82
C GLN A 55 46.43 31.32 6.54
N GLY A 56 46.51 32.57 6.11
CA GLY A 56 47.23 32.97 4.90
C GLY A 56 46.55 32.56 3.58
N ASN A 57 45.30 32.07 3.62
CA ASN A 57 44.49 31.74 2.45
C ASN A 57 45.16 30.69 1.52
N ARG A 58 45.88 29.73 2.10
CA ARG A 58 46.69 28.73 1.37
C ARG A 58 45.87 27.75 0.51
N GLY A 59 44.54 27.74 0.64
CA GLY A 59 43.64 27.09 -0.32
C GLY A 59 43.48 25.58 -0.18
N HIS A 60 44.14 24.94 0.79
CA HIS A 60 44.06 23.48 0.98
C HIS A 60 42.84 23.09 1.83
N TYR A 61 41.66 23.10 1.21
CA TYR A 61 40.38 22.82 1.87
C TYR A 61 39.95 21.34 1.82
N GLY A 62 40.64 20.48 1.06
CA GLY A 62 40.34 19.05 0.93
C GLY A 62 40.23 18.31 2.27
N PRO A 63 41.17 18.51 3.21
CA PRO A 63 41.12 17.85 4.53
C PRO A 63 39.85 18.16 5.34
N LEU A 64 39.17 19.28 5.07
CA LEU A 64 37.93 19.67 5.75
C LEU A 64 36.70 18.90 5.23
N GLU A 65 36.85 18.08 4.20
CA GLU A 65 35.74 17.30 3.63
C GLU A 65 35.49 15.97 4.34
N HIS A 66 36.43 15.54 5.19
CA HIS A 66 36.38 14.22 5.84
C HIS A 66 35.38 14.15 7.01
N PRO A 67 35.37 15.06 8.00
CA PRO A 67 34.42 14.97 9.09
C PRO A 67 33.01 15.28 8.59
N GLN A 68 32.02 14.53 9.08
CA GLN A 68 30.61 14.64 8.71
C GLN A 68 29.74 15.01 9.91
N ILE A 69 28.73 15.84 9.67
CA ILE A 69 27.67 16.17 10.63
C ILE A 69 26.30 15.91 9.98
N VAL A 70 25.34 15.43 10.78
CA VAL A 70 23.96 15.19 10.37
C VAL A 70 23.03 15.97 11.29
N LEU A 71 22.19 16.80 10.68
CA LEU A 71 21.30 17.74 11.36
C LEU A 71 19.85 17.49 10.95
N ASN A 72 18.93 17.52 11.91
CA ASN A 72 17.50 17.59 11.67
C ASN A 72 17.07 19.06 11.64
N CYS A 73 16.55 19.53 10.52
CA CYS A 73 16.02 20.87 10.35
C CYS A 73 14.49 20.81 10.34
N GLY A 74 13.86 21.49 11.31
CA GLY A 74 12.42 21.44 11.51
C GLY A 74 11.73 22.78 11.35
N TRP A 75 10.49 22.72 10.84
CA TRP A 75 9.52 23.81 10.79
C TRP A 75 9.85 24.98 9.85
N PHE A 76 10.90 24.87 9.04
CA PHE A 76 11.26 25.86 8.03
C PHE A 76 10.33 25.77 6.81
N PRO A 77 10.13 26.87 6.06
CA PRO A 77 9.33 26.85 4.84
C PRO A 77 10.03 26.10 3.70
N HIS A 78 9.25 25.55 2.78
CA HIS A 78 9.72 24.86 1.58
C HIS A 78 10.70 25.70 0.74
N SER A 79 10.49 27.02 0.68
CA SER A 79 11.41 27.96 0.01
C SER A 79 12.83 27.88 0.55
N THR A 80 12.99 27.78 1.87
CA THR A 80 14.29 27.61 2.52
C THR A 80 14.91 26.30 2.08
N MET A 81 14.17 25.18 2.17
CA MET A 81 14.68 23.88 1.73
C MET A 81 15.08 23.85 0.25
N GLN A 82 14.33 24.53 -0.64
CA GLN A 82 14.72 24.67 -2.05
C GLN A 82 16.02 25.44 -2.20
N GLN A 83 16.17 26.58 -1.52
CA GLN A 83 17.37 27.41 -1.60
C GLN A 83 18.62 26.71 -1.07
N ILE A 84 18.51 25.89 -0.04
CA ILE A 84 19.63 25.08 0.47
C ILE A 84 19.98 23.98 -0.55
N ARG A 85 18.97 23.36 -1.16
CA ARG A 85 19.14 22.33 -2.20
C ARG A 85 19.79 22.83 -3.49
N THR A 86 19.81 24.13 -3.77
CA THR A 86 20.46 24.67 -4.97
C THR A 86 21.98 24.78 -4.82
N HIS A 87 22.52 24.74 -3.59
CA HIS A 87 23.97 24.85 -3.32
C HIS A 87 24.57 23.53 -2.80
N ARG A 88 24.19 22.42 -3.45
CA ARG A 88 24.46 21.01 -3.09
C ARG A 88 25.94 20.55 -3.12
N VAL A 89 26.92 21.41 -2.91
CA VAL A 89 28.30 20.95 -2.81
C VAL A 89 28.51 20.28 -1.44
N GLY A 90 28.36 18.94 -1.39
CA GLY A 90 28.56 18.10 -0.20
C GLY A 90 27.46 18.15 0.85
N VAL A 91 26.20 18.43 0.47
CA VAL A 91 25.01 18.35 1.35
C VAL A 91 24.05 17.26 0.85
N SER A 92 23.72 16.27 1.69
CA SER A 92 22.79 15.16 1.37
C SER A 92 21.48 15.25 2.18
N PHE A 93 20.37 14.69 1.67
CA PHE A 93 19.04 14.73 2.31
C PHE A 93 18.51 13.30 2.54
N ASP A 94 17.85 13.05 3.68
CA ASP A 94 17.47 11.68 4.10
C ASP A 94 16.51 10.95 3.16
N VAL A 95 16.81 9.66 2.99
CA VAL A 95 15.95 8.66 2.35
C VAL A 95 15.96 7.40 3.23
N GLN A 96 14.78 6.87 3.56
CA GLN A 96 14.64 5.54 4.18
C GLN A 96 14.76 4.49 3.06
N CYS A 97 15.48 3.37 3.30
CA CYS A 97 15.83 2.50 2.18
C CYS A 97 16.13 1.03 2.56
N LEU A 98 15.89 0.13 1.61
CA LEU A 98 16.22 -1.30 1.62
C LEU A 98 17.25 -1.61 0.53
N ALA A 99 18.07 -2.63 0.71
CA ALA A 99 19.02 -3.07 -0.32
C ALA A 99 18.30 -3.61 -1.56
N GLY A 100 18.91 -3.46 -2.74
CA GLY A 100 18.31 -3.85 -4.03
C GLY A 100 17.87 -5.31 -4.15
N ASP A 101 18.54 -6.21 -3.45
CA ASP A 101 18.24 -7.65 -3.44
C ASP A 101 17.06 -8.05 -2.53
N THR A 102 16.49 -7.10 -1.79
CA THR A 102 15.36 -7.34 -0.90
C THR A 102 14.10 -7.75 -1.68
N GLU A 103 13.50 -8.89 -1.33
CA GLU A 103 12.32 -9.45 -1.98
C GLU A 103 11.01 -8.89 -1.39
N VAL A 104 10.27 -8.14 -2.20
CA VAL A 104 8.93 -7.65 -1.88
C VAL A 104 7.89 -8.75 -2.12
N THR A 105 7.00 -8.98 -1.16
CA THR A 105 6.03 -10.08 -1.17
C THR A 105 4.67 -9.66 -1.76
N PHE A 106 4.28 -10.30 -2.86
CA PHE A 106 2.97 -10.19 -3.49
C PHE A 106 2.15 -11.48 -3.36
N VAL A 107 0.83 -11.37 -3.47
CA VAL A 107 -0.12 -12.49 -3.38
C VAL A 107 -0.81 -12.71 -4.73
N GLN A 108 -0.71 -13.90 -5.28
CA GLN A 108 -1.43 -14.25 -6.52
C GLN A 108 -2.90 -14.52 -6.24
N ALA A 109 -3.75 -14.44 -7.27
CA ALA A 109 -5.17 -14.79 -7.17
C ALA A 109 -5.39 -16.26 -6.72
N SER A 110 -4.42 -17.13 -6.98
CA SER A 110 -4.39 -18.52 -6.51
C SER A 110 -4.11 -18.67 -5.01
N GLY A 111 -3.73 -17.59 -4.32
CA GLY A 111 -3.20 -17.61 -2.95
C GLY A 111 -1.70 -17.84 -2.84
N GLY A 112 -1.02 -18.21 -3.94
CA GLY A 112 0.43 -18.39 -3.98
C GLY A 112 1.20 -17.08 -3.79
N LEU A 113 2.40 -17.16 -3.22
CA LEU A 113 3.28 -15.99 -3.06
C LEU A 113 4.09 -15.74 -4.33
N LYS A 114 4.23 -14.47 -4.70
CA LYS A 114 5.19 -14.03 -5.71
C LYS A 114 6.14 -13.02 -5.07
N LYS A 115 7.43 -13.25 -5.22
CA LYS A 115 8.46 -12.36 -4.70
C LYS A 115 9.20 -11.66 -5.84
N ILE A 116 9.49 -10.38 -5.68
CA ILE A 116 10.25 -9.59 -6.66
C ILE A 116 11.28 -8.76 -5.91
N LYS A 117 12.54 -8.78 -6.35
CA LYS A 117 13.59 -7.93 -5.79
C LYS A 117 13.25 -6.46 -5.99
N ILE A 118 13.46 -5.61 -4.98
CA ILE A 118 13.07 -4.21 -5.04
C ILE A 118 13.82 -3.43 -6.14
N ALA A 119 15.08 -3.77 -6.44
CA ALA A 119 15.81 -3.20 -7.58
C ALA A 119 15.19 -3.59 -8.92
N GLU A 120 14.75 -4.85 -9.07
CA GLU A 120 14.04 -5.31 -10.27
C GLU A 120 12.68 -4.62 -10.37
N LEU A 121 11.99 -4.46 -9.25
CA LEU A 121 10.71 -3.77 -9.19
C LEU A 121 10.86 -2.30 -9.62
N TYR A 122 11.92 -1.62 -9.18
CA TYR A 122 12.28 -0.26 -9.60
C TYR A 122 12.58 -0.19 -11.11
N ASP A 123 13.37 -1.12 -11.65
CA ASP A 123 13.65 -1.17 -13.10
C ASP A 123 12.36 -1.39 -13.91
N LEU A 124 11.47 -2.29 -13.47
CA LEU A 124 10.16 -2.48 -14.10
C LEU A 124 9.28 -1.22 -14.00
N TRP A 125 9.40 -0.46 -12.91
CA TRP A 125 8.62 0.73 -12.63
C TRP A 125 9.05 1.94 -13.48
N VAL A 126 10.36 2.16 -13.62
CA VAL A 126 10.94 3.30 -14.34
C VAL A 126 11.09 3.00 -15.83
N ASN A 127 11.57 1.80 -16.16
CA ASN A 127 11.97 1.45 -17.52
C ASN A 127 10.98 0.53 -18.25
N GLY A 128 9.98 -0.06 -17.56
CA GLY A 128 8.98 -0.93 -18.18
C GLY A 128 9.39 -2.41 -18.25
N GLU A 129 8.73 -3.22 -19.09
CA GLU A 129 9.03 -4.66 -19.23
C GLU A 129 10.47 -4.91 -19.72
N LYS A 130 11.14 -5.96 -19.23
CA LYS A 130 12.51 -6.31 -19.66
C LYS A 130 12.62 -6.62 -21.17
N ALA A 131 11.54 -7.09 -21.79
CA ALA A 131 11.51 -7.39 -23.21
C ALA A 131 11.57 -6.09 -24.04
N ILE A 132 12.62 -5.96 -24.84
CA ILE A 132 12.77 -4.88 -25.82
C ILE A 132 11.90 -5.21 -27.03
N ARG A 133 11.05 -4.25 -27.42
CA ARG A 133 10.17 -4.33 -28.59
C ARG A 133 10.54 -3.25 -29.57
N GLU A 134 10.24 -3.46 -30.84
CA GLU A 134 10.48 -2.45 -31.88
C GLU A 134 9.18 -1.71 -32.20
N ARG A 135 9.26 -0.37 -32.23
CA ARG A 135 8.17 0.49 -32.67
C ARG A 135 8.42 0.91 -34.11
N LYS A 136 7.59 0.42 -35.03
CA LYS A 136 7.71 0.70 -36.48
C LYS A 136 7.11 2.04 -36.92
N ILE A 137 6.17 2.58 -36.14
CA ILE A 137 5.45 3.83 -36.45
C ILE A 137 5.43 4.77 -35.25
N ARG A 138 5.20 6.07 -35.48
CA ARG A 138 5.16 7.06 -34.40
C ARG A 138 4.10 6.71 -33.36
N GLY A 139 4.44 6.85 -32.08
CA GLY A 139 3.56 6.53 -30.97
C GLY A 139 2.39 7.48 -30.81
N ARG A 140 1.34 7.03 -30.10
CA ARG A 140 0.17 7.87 -29.76
C ARG A 140 0.54 9.12 -28.95
N LYS A 141 1.68 9.11 -28.26
CA LYS A 141 2.25 10.27 -27.54
C LYS A 141 3.36 10.99 -28.32
N GLY A 142 3.45 10.78 -29.63
CA GLY A 142 4.44 11.43 -30.50
C GLY A 142 5.84 10.78 -30.50
N GLU A 143 6.01 9.64 -29.81
CA GLU A 143 7.29 8.92 -29.67
C GLU A 143 7.81 8.45 -31.04
N ARG A 144 9.10 8.65 -31.33
CA ARG A 144 9.71 8.25 -32.61
C ARG A 144 9.75 6.71 -32.75
N PRO A 145 9.76 6.18 -33.99
CA PRO A 145 10.09 4.78 -34.24
C PRO A 145 11.45 4.38 -33.64
N GLY A 146 11.57 3.15 -33.15
CA GLY A 146 12.77 2.64 -32.49
C GLY A 146 12.51 1.57 -31.42
N PRO A 147 13.58 1.02 -30.80
CA PRO A 147 13.45 0.06 -29.72
C PRO A 147 12.86 0.72 -28.47
N TYR A 148 11.96 0.02 -27.77
CA TYR A 148 11.36 0.49 -26.54
C TYR A 148 10.99 -0.68 -25.61
N ARG A 149 10.94 -0.41 -24.31
CA ARG A 149 10.36 -1.30 -23.30
C ARG A 149 8.89 -0.91 -23.09
N ARG A 150 7.99 -1.89 -23.02
CA ARG A 150 6.56 -1.61 -22.82
C ARG A 150 6.32 -1.12 -21.39
N ASP A 151 5.64 0.01 -21.24
CA ASP A 151 5.21 0.47 -19.91
C ASP A 151 4.34 -0.59 -19.22
N CYS A 152 4.68 -0.90 -17.97
CA CYS A 152 3.95 -1.87 -17.16
C CYS A 152 3.51 -1.32 -15.80
N LYS A 153 3.64 0.00 -15.56
CA LYS A 153 3.31 0.66 -14.29
C LYS A 153 1.88 0.37 -13.84
N THR A 154 0.90 0.48 -14.75
CA THR A 154 -0.51 0.13 -14.46
C THR A 154 -0.70 -1.32 -14.05
N ARG A 155 0.09 -2.25 -14.60
CA ARG A 155 0.05 -3.66 -14.21
C ARG A 155 0.67 -3.87 -12.82
N LEU A 156 1.77 -3.19 -12.52
CA LEU A 156 2.44 -3.25 -11.21
C LEU A 156 1.55 -2.69 -10.11
N LYS A 157 0.89 -1.54 -10.32
CA LYS A 157 -0.08 -0.96 -9.38
C LYS A 157 -1.23 -1.92 -9.04
N LYS A 158 -1.65 -2.75 -9.99
CA LYS A 158 -2.72 -3.76 -9.81
C LYS A 158 -2.25 -5.06 -9.16
N MET A 159 -0.96 -5.21 -8.85
CA MET A 159 -0.48 -6.39 -8.14
C MET A 159 -0.94 -6.33 -6.68
N ASN A 160 -1.33 -7.47 -6.13
CA ASN A 160 -1.74 -7.57 -4.73
C ASN A 160 -0.48 -7.63 -3.86
N LEU A 161 -0.13 -6.51 -3.25
CA LEU A 161 0.96 -6.41 -2.28
C LEU A 161 0.49 -6.95 -0.93
N ARG A 162 1.34 -7.67 -0.21
CA ARG A 162 1.02 -8.10 1.15
C ARG A 162 1.33 -6.98 2.14
N VAL A 163 0.30 -6.55 2.86
CA VAL A 163 0.34 -5.46 3.84
C VAL A 163 -0.20 -5.97 5.18
N LEU A 164 0.36 -5.49 6.29
CA LEU A 164 -0.14 -5.79 7.63
C LEU A 164 -1.16 -4.73 8.04
N ASN A 165 -2.37 -5.15 8.41
CA ASN A 165 -3.31 -4.30 9.14
C ASN A 165 -2.84 -4.20 10.59
N GLU A 166 -2.43 -3.01 11.01
CA GLU A 166 -1.76 -2.76 12.30
C GLU A 166 -2.72 -2.86 13.48
N GLU A 167 -4.01 -2.56 13.27
CA GLU A 167 -5.05 -2.70 14.31
C GLU A 167 -5.38 -4.17 14.60
N THR A 168 -5.53 -4.98 13.54
CA THR A 168 -5.97 -6.38 13.69
C THR A 168 -4.81 -7.37 13.80
N GLY A 169 -3.61 -6.95 13.40
CA GLY A 169 -2.42 -7.79 13.25
C GLY A 169 -2.52 -8.80 12.09
N ILE A 170 -3.47 -8.61 11.16
CA ILE A 170 -3.79 -9.54 10.07
C ILE A 170 -3.22 -9.03 8.75
N PHE A 171 -2.70 -9.92 7.92
CA PHE A 171 -2.26 -9.56 6.58
C PHE A 171 -3.45 -9.38 5.62
N GLU A 172 -3.44 -8.25 4.93
CA GLU A 172 -4.41 -7.83 3.93
C GLU A 172 -3.72 -7.58 2.58
N ILE A 173 -4.53 -7.25 1.57
CA ILE A 173 -4.05 -6.91 0.24
C ILE A 173 -4.00 -5.39 0.12
N GLY A 174 -2.81 -4.86 -0.14
CA GLY A 174 -2.61 -3.47 -0.58
C GLY A 174 -2.06 -3.42 -2.00
N HIS A 175 -1.70 -2.22 -2.45
CA HIS A 175 -1.23 -1.96 -3.80
C HIS A 175 -0.01 -1.05 -3.81
N LEU A 176 0.83 -1.18 -4.83
CA LEU A 176 1.98 -0.28 -5.02
C LEU A 176 1.50 1.08 -5.52
N GLN A 177 2.00 2.15 -4.90
CA GLN A 177 1.78 3.52 -5.35
C GLN A 177 2.99 4.10 -6.10
N ASP A 178 4.20 3.90 -5.56
CA ASP A 178 5.48 4.32 -6.16
C ASP A 178 6.64 3.38 -5.79
N VAL A 179 7.71 3.42 -6.59
CA VAL A 179 8.97 2.69 -6.33
C VAL A 179 10.14 3.59 -6.69
N MET A 180 11.06 3.80 -5.75
CA MET A 180 12.12 4.80 -5.87
C MET A 180 13.51 4.23 -5.54
N CYS A 181 14.52 4.81 -6.19
CA CYS A 181 15.92 4.55 -5.90
C CYS A 181 16.46 5.67 -5.02
N SER A 182 17.07 5.27 -3.91
CA SER A 182 17.54 6.13 -2.85
C SER A 182 19.05 6.34 -2.88
N GLY A 183 19.76 5.68 -3.80
CA GLY A 183 21.19 5.80 -4.00
C GLY A 183 22.02 4.91 -3.06
N LEU A 184 23.34 5.17 -3.04
CA LEU A 184 24.31 4.43 -2.24
C LEU A 184 24.17 4.78 -0.76
N GLN A 185 24.01 3.78 0.10
CA GLN A 185 23.89 3.93 1.57
C GLN A 185 24.59 2.77 2.30
N PRO A 186 25.03 2.95 3.56
CA PRO A 186 25.49 1.85 4.41
C PRO A 186 24.36 0.86 4.67
N VAL A 187 24.56 -0.40 4.30
CA VAL A 187 23.57 -1.48 4.44
C VAL A 187 24.05 -2.51 5.46
N TYR A 188 23.11 -2.98 6.27
CA TYR A 188 23.33 -3.98 7.30
C TYR A 188 22.39 -5.15 7.08
N ARG A 189 22.90 -6.38 7.23
CA ARG A 189 22.13 -7.61 7.21
C ARG A 189 21.67 -7.94 8.61
N LEU A 190 20.36 -7.94 8.82
CA LEU A 190 19.70 -8.51 9.99
C LEU A 190 19.45 -9.99 9.73
N THR A 191 19.87 -10.86 10.64
CA THR A 191 19.50 -12.28 10.63
C THR A 191 18.54 -12.58 11.77
N LEU A 192 17.43 -13.25 11.46
CA LEU A 192 16.42 -13.67 12.42
C LEU A 192 16.62 -15.13 12.86
N SER A 193 16.10 -15.49 14.03
CA SER A 193 16.24 -16.84 14.61
C SER A 193 15.59 -17.95 13.77
N ASP A 194 14.65 -17.60 12.87
CA ASP A 194 14.03 -18.53 11.92
C ASP A 194 14.77 -18.64 10.57
N GLY A 195 15.95 -18.01 10.46
CA GLY A 195 16.81 -18.01 9.28
C GLY A 195 16.44 -16.99 8.20
N LYS A 196 15.41 -16.15 8.41
CA LYS A 196 15.15 -15.02 7.52
C LYS A 196 16.24 -13.96 7.68
N ALA A 197 16.53 -13.24 6.60
CA ALA A 197 17.45 -12.12 6.62
C ALA A 197 16.88 -10.90 5.89
N LEU A 198 17.17 -9.70 6.39
CA LEU A 198 16.76 -8.44 5.80
C LEU A 198 17.97 -7.49 5.71
N ASP A 199 18.22 -6.95 4.52
CA ASP A 199 19.30 -6.03 4.26
C ASP A 199 18.76 -4.60 4.17
N CYS A 200 19.03 -3.77 5.18
CA CYS A 200 18.48 -2.41 5.27
C CYS A 200 19.45 -1.40 5.90
N THR A 201 19.12 -0.12 5.79
CA THR A 201 19.87 0.94 6.49
C THR A 201 19.50 0.99 7.98
N THR A 202 20.35 1.57 8.83
CA THR A 202 20.07 1.76 10.27
C THR A 202 18.82 2.61 10.54
N LYS A 203 18.43 3.44 9.56
CA LYS A 203 17.29 4.36 9.65
C LYS A 203 15.98 3.73 9.21
N HIS A 204 16.01 2.57 8.54
CA HIS A 204 14.79 1.93 8.07
C HIS A 204 13.94 1.48 9.25
N ARG A 205 12.64 1.78 9.22
CA ARG A 205 11.73 1.44 10.32
C ARG A 205 11.24 0.00 10.16
N LEU A 206 11.38 -0.76 11.24
CA LEU A 206 10.95 -2.14 11.34
C LEU A 206 9.81 -2.21 12.33
N TYR A 207 8.83 -3.08 12.06
CA TYR A 207 7.73 -3.29 12.99
C TYR A 207 8.17 -4.29 14.04
N THR A 208 8.36 -3.82 15.28
CA THR A 208 8.78 -4.65 16.41
C THR A 208 7.59 -4.99 17.30
N SER A 209 7.79 -5.84 18.30
CA SER A 209 6.79 -6.10 19.35
C SER A 209 6.43 -4.86 20.17
N GLN A 210 7.27 -3.80 20.12
CA GLN A 210 7.04 -2.50 20.76
C GLN A 210 6.53 -1.44 19.77
N GLY A 211 6.21 -1.81 18.53
CA GLY A 211 5.77 -0.91 17.46
C GLY A 211 6.90 -0.51 16.51
N TRP A 212 6.73 0.61 15.82
CA TRP A 212 7.68 1.07 14.81
C TRP A 212 8.95 1.66 15.42
N GLN A 213 10.10 1.06 15.15
CA GLN A 213 11.40 1.54 15.58
C GLN A 213 12.37 1.57 14.40
N ARG A 214 13.30 2.53 14.36
CA ARG A 214 14.41 2.48 13.41
C ARG A 214 15.28 1.29 13.76
N MET A 215 15.82 0.61 12.75
CA MET A 215 16.65 -0.58 12.95
C MET A 215 17.77 -0.36 13.97
N GLY A 216 18.51 0.76 13.87
CA GLY A 216 19.60 1.08 14.80
C GLY A 216 19.13 1.26 16.24
N ASP A 217 18.01 1.96 16.44
CA ASP A 217 17.44 2.24 17.78
C ASP A 217 16.87 0.98 18.43
N ALA A 218 16.23 0.13 17.62
CA ALA A 218 15.59 -1.12 18.03
C ALA A 218 16.61 -2.12 18.58
N LEU A 219 17.78 -2.20 17.95
CA LEU A 219 18.89 -3.05 18.37
C LEU A 219 19.84 -2.37 19.36
N GLY A 220 19.73 -1.05 19.53
CA GLY A 220 20.76 -0.27 20.21
C GLY A 220 22.13 -0.54 19.58
N LEU A 221 22.16 -0.45 18.25
CA LEU A 221 23.31 -0.80 17.43
C LEU A 221 24.45 0.20 17.68
N VAL A 222 25.62 -0.32 18.03
CA VAL A 222 26.85 0.46 18.20
C VAL A 222 27.77 0.12 17.04
N THR A 223 28.21 1.13 16.30
CA THR A 223 29.11 0.98 15.15
C THR A 223 30.38 1.78 15.32
N ASP A 224 31.46 1.38 14.66
CA ASP A 224 32.69 2.17 14.57
C ASP A 224 32.58 3.29 13.51
N ALA A 225 33.67 4.02 13.30
CA ALA A 225 33.76 5.09 12.31
C ALA A 225 33.59 4.59 10.86
N ASP A 226 33.85 3.31 10.60
CA ASP A 226 33.75 2.65 9.30
C ASP A 226 32.40 1.94 9.09
N ASN A 227 31.43 2.15 9.99
CA ASN A 227 30.10 1.50 10.00
C ASN A 227 30.12 0.00 10.34
N ARG A 228 31.23 -0.55 10.83
CA ARG A 228 31.27 -1.95 11.28
C ARG A 228 30.56 -2.08 12.61
N VAL A 229 29.92 -3.23 12.80
CA VAL A 229 29.11 -3.52 13.98
C VAL A 229 30.03 -3.86 15.15
N LEU A 230 29.99 -3.06 16.22
CA LEU A 230 30.75 -3.30 17.46
C LEU A 230 29.91 -4.08 18.47
N ALA A 231 28.64 -3.70 18.65
CA ALA A 231 27.75 -4.35 19.60
C ALA A 231 26.27 -4.13 19.26
N ILE A 232 25.44 -5.05 19.74
CA ILE A 232 23.98 -4.93 19.82
C ILE A 232 23.64 -4.86 21.31
N THR A 233 23.07 -3.76 21.77
CA THR A 233 22.82 -3.53 23.21
C THR A 233 21.40 -3.88 23.65
N LYS A 234 20.49 -4.13 22.70
CA LYS A 234 19.09 -4.46 22.97
C LYS A 234 18.68 -5.72 22.23
N THR A 235 17.94 -6.58 22.92
CA THR A 235 17.18 -7.67 22.30
C THR A 235 16.00 -7.08 21.52
N CYS A 236 15.82 -7.52 20.28
CA CYS A 236 14.76 -7.04 19.41
C CYS A 236 14.04 -8.21 18.73
N THR A 237 12.71 -8.12 18.65
CA THR A 237 11.90 -9.04 17.86
C THR A 237 11.20 -8.28 16.74
N LEU A 238 11.30 -8.76 15.51
CA LEU A 238 10.61 -8.20 14.36
C LEU A 238 9.35 -8.98 14.05
N MET A 239 8.30 -8.26 13.65
CA MET A 239 7.06 -8.87 13.19
C MET A 239 7.28 -9.44 11.79
N THR A 240 7.01 -10.73 11.65
CA THR A 240 7.20 -11.44 10.37
C THR A 240 5.91 -12.05 9.86
N ASN A 241 5.89 -12.26 8.55
CA ASN A 241 4.85 -12.98 7.85
C ASN A 241 4.99 -14.49 8.05
N GLY A 242 3.87 -15.15 8.31
CA GLY A 242 3.78 -16.60 8.48
C GLY A 242 3.39 -16.99 9.90
N VAL A 243 3.40 -18.29 10.17
CA VAL A 243 3.15 -18.87 11.49
C VAL A 243 4.28 -19.85 11.75
N VAL A 244 5.31 -19.42 12.49
CA VAL A 244 6.11 -20.39 13.24
C VAL A 244 5.41 -20.52 14.58
N ARG A 245 4.78 -21.68 14.79
CA ARG A 245 4.24 -22.12 16.08
C ARG A 245 5.19 -23.19 16.59
N PRO A 246 6.24 -22.85 17.37
CA PRO A 246 7.13 -23.84 17.95
C PRO A 246 6.37 -24.82 18.85
N ASP A 247 5.22 -24.39 19.40
CA ASP A 247 4.25 -25.20 20.15
C ASP A 247 3.46 -26.19 19.28
N ALA A 248 3.47 -26.03 17.95
CA ALA A 248 2.72 -26.92 17.08
C ALA A 248 3.42 -28.27 16.96
N ILE A 249 2.70 -29.33 17.27
CA ILE A 249 3.09 -30.75 17.15
C ILE A 249 3.95 -31.14 15.93
N TYR A 250 3.78 -30.51 14.76
CA TYR A 250 4.60 -30.78 13.57
C TYR A 250 6.01 -30.16 13.58
N SER A 251 6.34 -29.27 14.53
CA SER A 251 7.67 -28.71 14.77
C SER A 251 8.54 -29.67 15.60
N GLN A 252 7.97 -30.75 16.14
CA GLN A 252 8.71 -31.76 16.90
C GLN A 252 9.24 -32.83 15.95
N GLU A 253 10.57 -32.90 15.80
CA GLU A 253 11.24 -33.82 14.88
C GLU A 253 10.79 -35.27 15.08
N ALA A 254 10.73 -35.74 16.33
CA ALA A 254 10.33 -37.11 16.65
C ALA A 254 8.89 -37.42 16.18
N TRP A 255 7.97 -36.48 16.37
CA TRP A 255 6.57 -36.65 15.96
C TRP A 255 6.43 -36.65 14.44
N LEU A 256 7.04 -35.68 13.76
CA LEU A 256 6.95 -35.57 12.32
C LEU A 256 7.59 -36.80 11.65
N THR A 257 8.75 -37.24 12.14
CA THR A 257 9.42 -38.48 11.70
C THR A 257 8.51 -39.69 11.85
N ALA A 258 7.81 -39.84 12.99
CA ALA A 258 6.86 -40.94 13.18
C ALA A 258 5.71 -40.91 12.16
N LYS A 259 5.20 -39.72 11.81
CA LYS A 259 4.15 -39.56 10.78
C LYS A 259 4.65 -39.83 9.37
N VAL A 260 5.88 -39.43 9.06
CA VAL A 260 6.53 -39.75 7.79
C VAL A 260 6.76 -41.27 7.66
N ASN A 261 7.21 -41.92 8.73
CA ASN A 261 7.41 -43.38 8.78
C ASN A 261 6.10 -44.17 8.66
N GLN A 262 4.96 -43.58 9.05
CA GLN A 262 3.62 -44.12 8.79
C GLN A 262 3.20 -44.00 7.30
N GLY A 263 4.04 -43.41 6.44
CA GLY A 263 3.77 -43.24 5.02
C GLY A 263 2.81 -42.10 4.70
N LEU A 264 2.49 -41.23 5.67
CA LEU A 264 1.58 -40.12 5.45
C LEU A 264 2.21 -39.04 4.57
N THR A 265 1.43 -38.53 3.63
CA THR A 265 1.86 -37.45 2.75
C THR A 265 1.81 -36.10 3.48
N ALA A 266 2.57 -35.12 2.98
CA ALA A 266 2.55 -33.75 3.51
C ALA A 266 1.13 -33.14 3.58
N GLN A 267 0.24 -33.53 2.65
CA GLN A 267 -1.15 -33.09 2.62
C GLN A 267 -1.95 -33.65 3.80
N GLN A 268 -1.85 -34.96 4.04
CA GLN A 268 -2.58 -35.65 5.12
C GLN A 268 -2.12 -35.19 6.49
N ILE A 269 -0.80 -35.03 6.68
CA ILE A 269 -0.24 -34.48 7.92
C ILE A 269 -0.74 -33.04 8.12
N ALA A 270 -0.80 -32.24 7.05
CA ALA A 270 -1.29 -30.87 7.15
C ALA A 270 -2.78 -30.76 7.50
N GLU A 271 -3.63 -31.63 6.93
CA GLU A 271 -5.04 -31.70 7.27
C GLU A 271 -5.25 -32.08 8.74
N ALA A 272 -4.53 -33.08 9.23
CA ALA A 272 -4.59 -33.52 10.63
C ALA A 272 -4.15 -32.43 11.61
N CYS A 273 -3.18 -31.58 11.23
CA CYS A 273 -2.68 -30.49 12.05
C CYS A 273 -3.39 -29.15 11.81
N GLY A 274 -4.36 -29.08 10.89
CA GLY A 274 -5.01 -27.82 10.52
C GLY A 274 -4.08 -26.79 9.86
N CYS A 275 -2.93 -27.21 9.31
CA CYS A 275 -1.95 -26.34 8.66
C CYS A 275 -1.94 -26.49 7.12
N SER A 276 -0.94 -25.94 6.43
CA SER A 276 -0.76 -26.14 4.98
C SER A 276 0.26 -27.26 4.71
N ALA A 277 0.14 -27.92 3.56
CA ALA A 277 1.12 -28.95 3.14
C ALA A 277 2.54 -28.36 2.97
N GLU A 278 2.66 -27.06 2.73
CA GLU A 278 3.94 -26.36 2.63
C GLU A 278 4.64 -26.23 3.99
N VAL A 279 3.88 -26.04 5.08
CA VAL A 279 4.42 -26.04 6.44
C VAL A 279 5.05 -27.40 6.77
N ILE A 280 4.38 -28.49 6.40
CA ILE A 280 4.92 -29.84 6.61
C ILE A 280 6.15 -30.09 5.74
N ARG A 281 6.17 -29.60 4.49
CA ARG A 281 7.36 -29.69 3.62
C ARG A 281 8.53 -28.86 4.14
N TYR A 282 8.26 -27.70 4.72
CA TYR A 282 9.27 -26.86 5.36
C TYR A 282 9.95 -27.62 6.50
N TRP A 283 9.18 -28.14 7.46
CA TRP A 283 9.73 -28.90 8.59
C TRP A 283 10.38 -30.22 8.15
N GLY A 284 9.81 -30.90 7.15
CA GLY A 284 10.45 -32.07 6.54
C GLY A 284 11.82 -31.72 5.95
N LYS A 285 11.98 -30.55 5.32
CA LYS A 285 13.28 -30.09 4.81
C LYS A 285 14.25 -29.75 5.95
N GLN A 286 13.78 -29.07 7.01
CA GLN A 286 14.61 -28.70 8.17
C GLN A 286 15.17 -29.94 8.88
N PHE A 287 14.34 -30.96 9.09
CA PHE A 287 14.73 -32.24 9.68
C PHE A 287 15.29 -33.25 8.69
N GLN A 288 15.52 -32.83 7.43
CA GLN A 288 16.10 -33.69 6.38
C GLN A 288 15.29 -34.98 6.11
N LEU A 289 13.97 -34.93 6.32
CA LEU A 289 13.03 -36.03 6.12
C LEU A 289 12.53 -36.09 4.67
N SER A 290 12.55 -37.29 4.08
CA SER A 290 11.99 -37.54 2.76
C SER A 290 10.48 -37.80 2.84
N LEU A 291 9.69 -36.78 2.50
CA LEU A 291 8.23 -36.88 2.54
C LEU A 291 7.69 -37.72 1.37
N PRO A 292 6.77 -38.68 1.61
CA PRO A 292 6.10 -39.43 0.56
C PRO A 292 5.44 -38.48 -0.44
N SER A 293 5.84 -38.56 -1.71
CA SER A 293 5.45 -37.58 -2.74
C SER A 293 3.97 -37.65 -3.14
N GLY A 294 3.19 -38.60 -2.57
CA GLY A 294 1.81 -38.91 -2.96
C GLY A 294 1.65 -39.40 -4.40
N ARG A 295 2.69 -39.29 -5.23
CA ARG A 295 2.77 -39.76 -6.60
C ARG A 295 3.54 -41.07 -6.61
N ARG A 296 2.83 -42.19 -6.75
CA ARG A 296 3.46 -43.43 -7.23
C ARG A 296 4.05 -43.15 -8.61
N ARG A 297 5.37 -43.07 -8.71
CA ARG A 297 6.09 -43.00 -9.99
C ARG A 297 5.66 -44.21 -10.82
N GLY A 298 4.95 -43.99 -11.92
CA GLY A 298 4.58 -45.05 -12.88
C GLY A 298 3.09 -45.34 -13.05
N LEU A 299 2.19 -44.88 -12.16
CA LEU A 299 0.74 -45.10 -12.31
C LEU A 299 -0.01 -43.77 -12.40
N LYS A 300 -0.31 -43.32 -13.63
CA LYS A 300 -1.30 -42.25 -13.87
C LYS A 300 -2.64 -42.76 -13.35
N THR A 301 -3.15 -42.15 -12.27
CA THR A 301 -4.47 -42.40 -11.68
C THR A 301 -5.48 -42.70 -12.78
N LEU A 302 -6.08 -43.90 -12.75
CA LEU A 302 -7.15 -44.26 -13.66
C LEU A 302 -8.33 -43.37 -13.30
N VAL A 303 -8.82 -42.56 -14.25
CA VAL A 303 -10.02 -41.75 -14.04
C VAL A 303 -11.18 -42.56 -14.61
N GLY A 304 -12.14 -42.93 -13.77
CA GLY A 304 -13.19 -43.88 -14.17
C GLY A 304 -12.68 -45.30 -14.34
N ASN A 305 -13.30 -46.08 -15.23
CA ASN A 305 -12.99 -47.50 -15.43
C ASN A 305 -11.75 -47.78 -16.31
N GLY A 306 -11.16 -46.75 -16.93
CA GLY A 306 -9.93 -46.88 -17.71
C GLY A 306 -10.07 -47.51 -19.10
N LEU A 307 -11.26 -47.99 -19.48
CA LEU A 307 -11.49 -48.67 -20.77
C LEU A 307 -11.20 -47.77 -21.97
N TYR A 308 -11.37 -46.45 -21.81
CA TYR A 308 -11.03 -45.44 -22.79
C TYR A 308 -9.54 -45.36 -23.15
N ARG A 309 -8.65 -46.12 -22.50
CA ARG A 309 -7.23 -46.23 -22.89
C ARG A 309 -6.98 -47.38 -23.85
N ASP A 310 -7.90 -48.35 -23.92
CA ASP A 310 -7.80 -49.50 -24.82
C ASP A 310 -8.23 -49.10 -26.25
N LYS A 311 -7.37 -49.39 -27.23
CA LYS A 311 -7.59 -49.01 -28.62
C LYS A 311 -8.80 -49.74 -29.23
N ALA A 312 -8.92 -51.04 -28.99
CA ALA A 312 -9.98 -51.86 -29.55
C ALA A 312 -11.34 -51.47 -28.96
N TRP A 313 -11.39 -51.20 -27.65
CA TRP A 313 -12.59 -50.73 -26.98
C TRP A 313 -13.04 -49.36 -27.50
N LEU A 314 -12.13 -48.38 -27.60
CA LEU A 314 -12.43 -47.05 -28.14
C LEU A 314 -12.94 -47.13 -29.58
N GLN A 315 -12.28 -47.93 -30.42
CA GLN A 315 -12.67 -48.13 -31.82
C GLN A 315 -14.07 -48.75 -31.92
N ALA A 316 -14.40 -49.72 -31.06
CA ALA A 316 -15.73 -50.31 -31.01
C ALA A 316 -16.80 -49.30 -30.56
N GLN A 317 -16.52 -48.41 -29.60
CA GLN A 317 -17.49 -47.39 -29.19
C GLN A 317 -17.70 -46.33 -30.28
N LEU A 318 -16.64 -45.91 -30.96
CA LEU A 318 -16.74 -44.98 -32.08
C LEU A 318 -17.50 -45.59 -33.27
N ALA A 319 -17.29 -46.89 -33.56
CA ALA A 319 -18.03 -47.61 -34.60
C ALA A 319 -19.53 -47.73 -34.30
N LYS A 320 -19.94 -47.69 -33.03
CA LYS A 320 -21.35 -47.61 -32.60
C LYS A 320 -21.97 -46.23 -32.78
N GLY A 321 -21.23 -45.24 -33.30
CA GLY A 321 -21.71 -43.87 -33.49
C GLY A 321 -21.69 -43.01 -32.21
N LEU A 322 -21.08 -43.47 -31.12
CA LEU A 322 -21.00 -42.71 -29.86
C LEU A 322 -20.07 -41.50 -29.99
N HIS A 323 -20.42 -40.39 -29.34
CA HIS A 323 -19.61 -39.18 -29.32
C HIS A 323 -18.68 -39.17 -28.09
N ALA A 324 -17.72 -38.25 -28.08
CA ALA A 324 -16.68 -38.20 -27.04
C ALA A 324 -17.24 -38.05 -25.61
N ASP A 325 -18.38 -37.37 -25.46
CA ASP A 325 -19.11 -37.21 -24.21
C ASP A 325 -19.83 -38.48 -23.77
N ASP A 326 -20.47 -39.19 -24.70
CA ASP A 326 -21.13 -40.47 -24.44
C ASP A 326 -20.10 -41.52 -23.98
N ILE A 327 -18.95 -41.58 -24.67
CA ILE A 327 -17.83 -42.46 -24.32
C ILE A 327 -17.23 -42.08 -22.96
N ALA A 328 -17.14 -40.78 -22.67
CA ALA A 328 -16.64 -40.29 -21.38
C ALA A 328 -17.56 -40.67 -20.22
N ALA A 329 -18.88 -40.58 -20.42
CA ALA A 329 -19.86 -41.02 -19.43
C ALA A 329 -19.78 -42.54 -19.18
N LEU A 330 -19.71 -43.36 -20.23
CA LEU A 330 -19.53 -44.82 -20.12
C LEU A 330 -18.22 -45.21 -19.43
N ALA A 331 -17.16 -44.45 -19.69
CA ALA A 331 -15.84 -44.69 -19.10
C ALA A 331 -15.68 -44.08 -17.70
N GLY A 332 -16.64 -43.26 -17.23
CA GLY A 332 -16.53 -42.52 -15.98
C GLY A 332 -15.37 -41.52 -15.96
N CYS A 333 -15.00 -40.95 -17.12
CA CYS A 333 -13.87 -40.05 -17.26
C CYS A 333 -14.24 -38.71 -17.90
N SER A 334 -13.28 -37.81 -18.07
CA SER A 334 -13.52 -36.55 -18.77
C SER A 334 -13.52 -36.75 -20.30
N ILE A 335 -14.27 -35.88 -21.00
CA ILE A 335 -14.31 -35.82 -22.46
C ILE A 335 -12.89 -35.67 -23.04
N GLU A 336 -12.06 -34.83 -22.41
CA GLU A 336 -10.69 -34.59 -22.84
C GLU A 336 -9.78 -35.82 -22.67
N SER A 337 -10.10 -36.70 -21.71
CA SER A 337 -9.40 -37.97 -21.56
C SER A 337 -9.69 -38.90 -22.75
N VAL A 338 -10.95 -38.98 -23.18
CA VAL A 338 -11.34 -39.76 -24.36
C VAL A 338 -10.68 -39.19 -25.61
N LYS A 339 -10.83 -37.88 -25.88
CA LYS A 339 -10.23 -37.23 -27.06
C LYS A 339 -8.73 -37.47 -27.14
N LYS A 340 -8.02 -37.29 -26.02
CA LYS A 340 -6.57 -37.54 -25.95
C LYS A 340 -6.19 -38.95 -26.40
N TRP A 341 -6.89 -39.98 -25.89
CA TRP A 341 -6.56 -41.37 -26.23
C TRP A 341 -7.03 -41.77 -27.63
N VAL A 342 -8.14 -41.20 -28.11
CA VAL A 342 -8.56 -41.31 -29.51
C VAL A 342 -7.46 -40.78 -30.44
N TYR A 343 -6.93 -39.58 -30.17
CA TYR A 343 -5.81 -39.02 -30.95
C TYR A 343 -4.51 -39.82 -30.80
N THR A 344 -4.20 -40.27 -29.57
CA THR A 344 -3.00 -41.09 -29.30
C THR A 344 -3.02 -42.40 -30.09
N HIS A 345 -4.20 -43.00 -30.28
CA HIS A 345 -4.39 -44.23 -31.04
C HIS A 345 -4.62 -44.01 -32.54
N GLY A 346 -4.59 -42.76 -33.02
CA GLY A 346 -4.81 -42.41 -34.43
C GLY A 346 -6.26 -42.63 -34.91
N LEU A 347 -7.24 -42.58 -34.01
CA LEU A 347 -8.66 -42.75 -34.32
C LEU A 347 -9.34 -41.39 -34.60
N ALA A 348 -10.46 -41.39 -35.33
CA ALA A 348 -11.25 -40.20 -35.63
C ALA A 348 -12.47 -40.10 -34.70
N LEU A 349 -12.83 -38.87 -34.29
CA LEU A 349 -14.01 -38.60 -33.48
C LEU A 349 -15.27 -38.46 -34.33
N ASN A 350 -16.39 -39.01 -33.86
CA ASN A 350 -17.72 -38.73 -34.39
C ASN A 350 -18.10 -37.27 -34.10
N LYS A 351 -18.73 -36.60 -35.08
CA LYS A 351 -19.19 -35.21 -34.99
C LYS A 351 -20.71 -35.17 -34.96
N ARG A 352 -21.28 -34.37 -34.05
CA ARG A 352 -22.72 -34.04 -34.10
C ARG A 352 -22.98 -33.01 -35.21
N SER A 353 -24.17 -33.07 -35.81
CA SER A 353 -24.66 -32.04 -36.70
C SER A 353 -24.73 -30.68 -35.99
N PRO A 354 -24.43 -29.54 -36.65
CA PRO A 354 -24.49 -28.23 -36.02
C PRO A 354 -25.94 -27.84 -35.71
N GLY A 355 -26.39 -28.10 -34.48
CA GLY A 355 -27.71 -27.71 -33.99
C GLY A 355 -28.02 -28.40 -32.66
N ASN A 356 -28.38 -27.64 -31.63
CA ASN A 356 -28.81 -28.18 -30.35
C ASN A 356 -30.35 -28.25 -30.31
N GLU A 357 -30.93 -29.39 -29.92
CA GLU A 357 -32.38 -29.52 -29.67
C GLU A 357 -32.87 -28.60 -28.54
N LYS A 358 -31.97 -28.19 -27.63
CA LYS A 358 -32.29 -27.28 -26.53
C LYS A 358 -31.89 -25.85 -26.89
N PRO A 359 -32.86 -24.91 -26.99
CA PRO A 359 -32.54 -23.51 -27.26
C PRO A 359 -31.71 -22.92 -26.11
N TRP A 360 -30.78 -22.05 -26.47
CA TRP A 360 -29.75 -21.48 -25.57
C TRP A 360 -30.32 -20.75 -24.35
N ASN A 361 -31.59 -20.35 -24.39
CA ASN A 361 -32.27 -19.61 -23.33
C ASN A 361 -33.13 -20.50 -22.40
N LYS A 362 -33.12 -21.83 -22.56
CA LYS A 362 -33.90 -22.73 -21.69
C LYS A 362 -33.36 -22.67 -20.26
N GLY A 363 -34.12 -22.07 -19.36
CA GLY A 363 -33.77 -21.89 -17.94
C GLY A 363 -33.18 -20.53 -17.58
N VAL A 364 -32.95 -19.65 -18.56
CA VAL A 364 -32.45 -18.29 -18.30
C VAL A 364 -33.63 -17.34 -18.10
N LYS A 365 -33.83 -16.85 -16.86
CA LYS A 365 -34.83 -15.82 -16.52
C LYS A 365 -34.17 -14.44 -16.54
N GLY A 366 -34.94 -13.39 -16.88
CA GLY A 366 -34.53 -11.99 -16.67
C GLY A 366 -33.80 -11.30 -17.83
N TYR A 367 -33.69 -11.92 -19.01
CA TYR A 367 -33.21 -11.19 -20.19
C TYR A 367 -34.27 -10.21 -20.68
N LYS A 368 -33.89 -8.95 -20.86
CA LYS A 368 -34.74 -7.92 -21.46
C LYS A 368 -34.43 -7.86 -22.94
N LEU A 369 -35.44 -8.11 -23.78
CA LEU A 369 -35.33 -7.82 -25.20
C LEU A 369 -35.32 -6.29 -25.35
N ALA A 370 -34.25 -5.74 -25.92
CA ALA A 370 -34.19 -4.33 -26.28
C ALA A 370 -35.07 -4.12 -27.53
N LEU A 371 -36.37 -3.98 -27.30
CA LEU A 371 -37.37 -3.77 -28.36
C LEU A 371 -37.60 -2.27 -28.57
N SER A 372 -37.82 -1.87 -29.82
CA SER A 372 -38.30 -0.52 -30.14
C SER A 372 -39.70 -0.29 -29.56
N THR A 373 -40.07 0.97 -29.41
CA THR A 373 -41.40 1.41 -28.95
C THR A 373 -42.52 0.82 -29.80
N GLU A 374 -42.39 0.79 -31.13
CA GLU A 374 -43.36 0.15 -32.04
C GLU A 374 -43.49 -1.35 -31.82
N SER A 375 -42.38 -2.07 -31.59
CA SER A 375 -42.42 -3.51 -31.34
C SER A 375 -43.06 -3.84 -29.98
N LEU A 376 -42.89 -2.98 -28.98
CA LEU A 376 -43.59 -3.09 -27.70
C LEU A 376 -45.10 -2.85 -27.86
N GLU A 377 -45.49 -1.85 -28.65
CA GLU A 377 -46.89 -1.52 -28.91
C GLU A 377 -47.60 -2.65 -29.68
N GLN A 378 -46.95 -3.20 -30.72
CA GLN A 378 -47.48 -4.34 -31.46
C GLN A 378 -47.65 -5.59 -30.58
N ARG A 379 -46.73 -5.83 -29.63
CA ARG A 379 -46.88 -6.92 -28.66
C ARG A 379 -48.03 -6.68 -27.69
N ARG A 380 -48.29 -5.44 -27.27
CA ARG A 380 -49.46 -5.10 -26.45
C ARG A 380 -50.76 -5.34 -27.22
N ILE A 381 -50.80 -4.96 -28.50
CA ILE A 381 -51.93 -5.22 -29.40
C ILE A 381 -52.16 -6.73 -29.52
N ASN A 382 -51.13 -7.50 -29.88
CA ASN A 382 -51.23 -8.96 -30.00
C ASN A 382 -51.63 -9.62 -28.67
N ALA A 383 -51.11 -9.17 -27.53
CA ALA A 383 -51.52 -9.69 -26.23
C ALA A 383 -53.01 -9.43 -25.96
N LYS A 384 -53.55 -8.25 -26.32
CA LYS A 384 -54.98 -7.96 -26.22
C LYS A 384 -55.82 -8.82 -27.18
N THR A 385 -55.34 -9.04 -28.41
CA THR A 385 -56.08 -9.79 -29.44
C THR A 385 -56.12 -11.29 -29.16
N PHE A 386 -55.02 -11.89 -28.68
CA PHE A 386 -54.88 -13.35 -28.55
C PHE A 386 -55.02 -13.87 -27.12
N THR A 387 -54.98 -13.00 -26.10
CA THR A 387 -55.14 -13.40 -24.69
C THR A 387 -56.48 -12.92 -24.16
N LYS A 388 -57.48 -13.81 -24.16
CA LYS A 388 -58.80 -13.50 -23.59
C LYS A 388 -58.68 -13.27 -22.08
N ARG A 389 -59.24 -12.18 -21.56
CA ARG A 389 -59.18 -11.76 -20.15
C ARG A 389 -60.57 -11.39 -19.66
N GLY A 390 -60.75 -11.32 -18.34
CA GLY A 390 -62.04 -10.96 -17.75
C GLY A 390 -63.13 -11.91 -18.23
N SER A 391 -64.27 -11.37 -18.66
CA SER A 391 -65.43 -12.15 -19.08
C SER A 391 -65.21 -13.13 -20.23
N ASP A 392 -64.21 -12.84 -21.06
CA ASP A 392 -63.94 -13.60 -22.27
C ASP A 392 -62.96 -14.77 -22.03
N SER A 393 -62.35 -14.84 -20.85
CA SER A 393 -61.45 -15.93 -20.48
C SER A 393 -62.22 -17.19 -20.10
N ASN A 394 -61.84 -18.34 -20.64
CA ASN A 394 -62.39 -19.65 -20.26
C ASN A 394 -62.16 -19.99 -18.77
N PHE A 395 -61.28 -19.25 -18.07
CA PHE A 395 -61.01 -19.40 -16.64
C PHE A 395 -61.81 -18.42 -15.76
N TRP A 396 -62.67 -17.58 -16.35
CA TRP A 396 -63.48 -16.62 -15.61
C TRP A 396 -64.68 -17.30 -14.93
N ARG A 397 -64.75 -17.16 -13.60
CA ARG A 397 -65.81 -17.73 -12.76
C ARG A 397 -66.81 -16.68 -12.30
N GLY A 398 -67.32 -15.85 -13.23
CA GLY A 398 -68.42 -14.91 -12.94
C GLY A 398 -68.08 -13.73 -12.00
N GLY A 399 -66.81 -13.33 -11.90
CA GLY A 399 -66.43 -12.14 -11.12
C GLY A 399 -66.55 -12.27 -9.60
N THR A 400 -66.51 -13.49 -9.06
CA THR A 400 -66.65 -13.77 -7.61
C THR A 400 -65.35 -13.53 -6.82
N SER A 401 -64.66 -12.41 -7.05
CA SER A 401 -63.51 -12.06 -6.20
C SER A 401 -64.03 -11.66 -4.82
N THR A 402 -63.51 -12.32 -3.79
CA THR A 402 -63.80 -11.94 -2.40
C THR A 402 -63.26 -10.55 -2.11
N GLU A 403 -63.85 -9.84 -1.15
CA GLU A 403 -63.37 -8.51 -0.74
C GLU A 403 -61.87 -8.55 -0.37
N ARG A 404 -61.42 -9.64 0.24
CA ARG A 404 -60.00 -9.85 0.55
C ARG A 404 -59.11 -9.93 -0.68
N GLU A 405 -59.57 -10.57 -1.75
CA GLU A 405 -58.85 -10.64 -3.03
C GLU A 405 -58.81 -9.28 -3.73
N LEU A 406 -59.87 -8.48 -3.63
CA LEU A 406 -59.95 -7.12 -4.15
C LEU A 406 -58.97 -6.18 -3.42
N ILE A 407 -58.97 -6.22 -2.08
CA ILE A 407 -58.00 -5.49 -1.26
C ILE A 407 -56.57 -5.91 -1.64
N GLY A 408 -56.29 -7.20 -1.74
CA GLY A 408 -54.97 -7.70 -2.12
C GLY A 408 -54.55 -7.31 -3.54
N ALA A 409 -55.49 -7.17 -4.48
CA ALA A 409 -55.23 -6.67 -5.83
C ALA A 409 -54.92 -5.17 -5.83
N TRP A 410 -55.71 -4.38 -5.11
CA TRP A 410 -55.50 -2.94 -4.94
C TRP A 410 -54.16 -2.64 -4.27
N THR A 411 -53.81 -3.33 -3.18
CA THR A 411 -52.53 -3.18 -2.49
C THR A 411 -51.35 -3.43 -3.42
N ARG A 412 -51.42 -4.48 -4.27
CA ARG A 412 -50.37 -4.76 -5.27
C ARG A 412 -50.25 -3.69 -6.34
N GLN A 413 -51.38 -3.11 -6.76
CA GLN A 413 -51.39 -2.03 -7.76
C GLN A 413 -50.79 -0.73 -7.21
N ILE A 414 -51.04 -0.43 -5.93
CA ILE A 414 -50.59 0.78 -5.24
C ILE A 414 -49.17 0.66 -4.66
N ALA A 415 -48.67 -0.57 -4.46
CA ALA A 415 -47.35 -0.86 -3.89
C ALA A 415 -46.20 0.00 -4.46
N PRO A 416 -46.07 0.24 -5.79
CA PRO A 416 -45.00 1.10 -6.31
C PRO A 416 -45.00 2.52 -5.74
N GLN A 417 -46.19 3.10 -5.52
CA GLN A 417 -46.33 4.44 -4.93
C GLN A 417 -46.01 4.42 -3.44
N VAL A 418 -46.38 3.36 -2.73
CA VAL A 418 -46.03 3.15 -1.31
C VAL A 418 -44.52 3.01 -1.14
N HIS A 419 -43.84 2.27 -2.02
CA HIS A 419 -42.38 2.14 -1.96
C HIS A 419 -41.69 3.48 -2.23
N ALA A 420 -42.19 4.26 -3.19
CA ALA A 420 -41.69 5.61 -3.46
C ALA A 420 -41.88 6.55 -2.27
N LYS A 421 -43.03 6.51 -1.57
CA LYS A 421 -43.31 7.27 -0.35
C LYS A 421 -42.24 7.10 0.72
N PHE A 422 -41.65 5.90 0.83
CA PHE A 422 -40.62 5.57 1.81
C PHE A 422 -39.21 5.49 1.23
N ASN A 423 -38.95 6.11 0.07
CA ASN A 423 -37.66 6.07 -0.62
C ASN A 423 -37.09 4.63 -0.78
N TYR A 424 -37.98 3.66 -1.01
CA TYR A 424 -37.67 2.23 -1.10
C TYR A 424 -37.00 1.64 0.16
N ILE A 425 -37.20 2.27 1.32
CA ILE A 425 -36.68 1.85 2.62
C ILE A 425 -37.71 0.95 3.31
N CYS A 426 -37.28 -0.22 3.75
CA CYS A 426 -38.10 -1.08 4.60
C CYS A 426 -38.32 -0.42 5.97
N GLN A 427 -39.58 -0.20 6.33
CA GLN A 427 -40.00 0.47 7.57
C GLN A 427 -39.91 -0.41 8.84
N CYS A 428 -39.32 -1.60 8.73
CA CYS A 428 -39.03 -2.47 9.88
C CYS A 428 -37.52 -2.59 10.13
N CYS A 429 -36.71 -2.79 9.08
CA CYS A 429 -35.27 -3.01 9.23
C CYS A 429 -34.37 -1.86 8.72
N GLY A 430 -34.94 -0.85 8.06
CA GLY A 430 -34.21 0.29 7.51
C GLY A 430 -33.37 0.00 6.26
N LYS A 431 -33.41 -1.23 5.71
CA LYS A 431 -32.67 -1.54 4.47
C LYS A 431 -33.36 -0.90 3.26
N SER A 432 -32.58 -0.30 2.36
CA SER A 432 -33.06 0.24 1.08
C SER A 432 -32.98 -0.80 -0.04
N GLY A 433 -34.03 -0.89 -0.87
CA GLY A 433 -34.11 -1.78 -2.01
C GLY A 433 -34.43 -3.25 -1.68
N GLY A 434 -34.28 -4.13 -2.68
CA GLY A 434 -34.62 -5.55 -2.58
C GLY A 434 -36.07 -5.87 -3.01
N ASN A 435 -36.58 -7.04 -2.61
CA ASN A 435 -37.96 -7.43 -2.86
C ASN A 435 -38.87 -6.82 -1.78
N LEU A 436 -39.64 -5.79 -2.16
CA LEU A 436 -40.49 -5.02 -1.25
C LEU A 436 -41.97 -5.41 -1.42
N HIS A 437 -42.70 -5.38 -0.31
CA HIS A 437 -44.12 -5.65 -0.20
C HIS A 437 -44.80 -4.48 0.51
N ALA A 438 -45.97 -4.06 0.01
CA ALA A 438 -46.83 -3.11 0.71
C ALA A 438 -47.61 -3.85 1.79
N HIS A 439 -47.50 -3.36 3.02
CA HIS A 439 -48.11 -3.95 4.21
C HIS A 439 -49.10 -2.98 4.82
N HIS A 440 -50.26 -3.47 5.26
CA HIS A 440 -51.22 -2.68 6.03
C HIS A 440 -50.71 -2.49 7.46
N LEU A 441 -50.48 -1.24 7.87
CA LEU A 441 -50.00 -0.87 9.20
C LEU A 441 -51.01 -1.29 10.26
N VAL A 442 -52.28 -0.92 10.09
CA VAL A 442 -53.41 -1.51 10.80
C VAL A 442 -53.94 -2.66 9.94
N PRO A 443 -53.86 -3.92 10.42
CA PRO A 443 -54.31 -5.07 9.66
C PRO A 443 -55.80 -5.00 9.30
N VAL A 444 -56.15 -5.50 8.12
CA VAL A 444 -57.54 -5.49 7.62
C VAL A 444 -58.52 -6.22 8.54
N PHE A 445 -58.09 -7.26 9.25
CA PHE A 445 -58.96 -7.94 10.22
C PHE A 445 -59.22 -7.13 11.50
N ALA A 446 -58.35 -6.15 11.80
CA ALA A 446 -58.48 -5.29 12.98
C ALA A 446 -59.38 -4.08 12.68
N ASP A 447 -59.28 -3.51 11.48
CA ASP A 447 -60.17 -2.46 11.00
C ASP A 447 -60.29 -2.51 9.47
N GLU A 448 -61.46 -2.96 8.99
CA GLU A 448 -61.73 -3.12 7.56
C GLU A 448 -61.88 -1.76 6.85
N SER A 449 -62.26 -0.69 7.57
CA SER A 449 -62.45 0.64 7.00
C SER A 449 -61.14 1.24 6.45
N LEU A 450 -59.99 0.79 6.97
CA LEU A 450 -58.66 1.24 6.57
C LEU A 450 -58.04 0.41 5.44
N ALA A 451 -58.76 -0.57 4.88
CA ALA A 451 -58.20 -1.52 3.91
C ALA A 451 -57.76 -0.89 2.58
N TYR A 452 -58.43 0.20 2.17
CA TYR A 452 -58.16 0.97 0.95
C TYR A 452 -57.47 2.33 1.22
N GLU A 453 -57.01 2.56 2.44
CA GLU A 453 -56.35 3.81 2.81
C GLU A 453 -54.88 3.79 2.43
N PHE A 454 -54.46 4.70 1.54
CA PHE A 454 -53.07 4.80 1.09
C PHE A 454 -52.10 5.05 2.26
N ASN A 455 -52.53 5.82 3.26
CA ASN A 455 -51.70 6.14 4.41
C ASN A 455 -51.57 4.98 5.40
N ASN A 456 -52.45 3.99 5.32
CA ASN A 456 -52.34 2.75 6.09
C ASN A 456 -51.36 1.76 5.46
N LEU A 457 -50.77 2.06 4.29
CA LEU A 457 -49.76 1.20 3.67
C LEU A 457 -48.33 1.66 3.94
N ILE A 458 -47.47 0.69 4.25
CA ILE A 458 -46.04 0.89 4.48
C ILE A 458 -45.20 -0.08 3.66
N SER A 459 -43.94 0.28 3.43
CA SER A 459 -42.99 -0.51 2.63
C SER A 459 -42.20 -1.46 3.53
N LEU A 460 -42.29 -2.78 3.30
CA LEU A 460 -41.50 -3.79 4.02
C LEU A 460 -40.72 -4.69 3.06
N CYS A 461 -39.52 -5.13 3.42
CA CYS A 461 -38.82 -6.17 2.66
C CYS A 461 -39.45 -7.54 2.92
N GLN A 462 -39.37 -8.45 1.95
CA GLN A 462 -39.97 -9.78 2.03
C GLN A 462 -39.68 -10.51 3.37
N PRO A 463 -38.43 -10.59 3.88
CA PRO A 463 -38.17 -11.26 5.16
C PRO A 463 -38.86 -10.60 6.36
N CYS A 464 -38.93 -9.26 6.39
CA CYS A 464 -39.63 -8.56 7.48
C CYS A 464 -41.14 -8.75 7.38
N HIS A 465 -41.68 -8.71 6.17
CA HIS A 465 -43.09 -8.93 5.89
C HIS A 465 -43.54 -10.34 6.30
N GLU A 466 -42.78 -11.36 5.90
CA GLU A 466 -43.03 -12.76 6.30
C GLU A 466 -42.88 -12.95 7.81
N ARG A 467 -41.85 -12.36 8.43
CA ARG A 467 -41.62 -12.47 9.89
C ARG A 467 -42.77 -11.88 10.70
N LEU A 468 -43.32 -10.73 10.29
CA LEU A 468 -44.44 -10.11 11.00
C LEU A 468 -45.67 -11.03 10.99
N HIS A 469 -46.05 -11.54 9.81
CA HIS A 469 -47.20 -12.43 9.68
C HIS A 469 -46.99 -13.80 10.33
N HIS A 470 -45.80 -14.39 10.22
CA HIS A 470 -45.53 -15.70 10.82
C HIS A 470 -45.51 -15.69 12.34
N ASN A 471 -45.16 -14.56 12.96
CA ASN A 471 -45.06 -14.45 14.41
C ASN A 471 -46.21 -13.65 15.05
N HIS A 472 -47.24 -13.29 14.27
CA HIS A 472 -48.41 -12.53 14.74
C HIS A 472 -48.04 -11.19 15.42
N LEU A 473 -47.04 -10.48 14.88
CA LEU A 473 -46.49 -9.25 15.48
C LEU A 473 -47.16 -7.97 14.96
N GLU A 474 -48.24 -8.07 14.18
CA GLU A 474 -48.81 -6.92 13.48
C GLU A 474 -49.37 -5.85 14.44
N ALA A 475 -50.00 -6.26 15.54
CA ALA A 475 -50.53 -5.31 16.53
C ALA A 475 -49.42 -4.54 17.26
N GLU A 476 -48.40 -5.24 17.73
CA GLU A 476 -47.22 -4.63 18.38
C GLU A 476 -46.48 -3.69 17.42
N PHE A 477 -46.34 -4.12 16.17
CA PHE A 477 -45.69 -3.33 15.13
C PHE A 477 -46.48 -2.06 14.80
N ALA A 478 -47.82 -2.15 14.72
CA ALA A 478 -48.69 -1.00 14.47
C ALA A 478 -48.62 0.05 15.59
N THR A 479 -48.66 -0.39 16.85
CA THR A 479 -48.62 0.50 18.02
C THR A 479 -47.30 1.25 18.15
N ASN A 480 -46.19 0.59 17.81
CA ASN A 480 -44.84 1.15 17.97
C ASN A 480 -44.25 1.72 16.68
N PHE A 481 -45.07 1.91 15.65
CA PHE A 481 -44.60 2.33 14.35
C PHE A 481 -44.07 3.77 14.36
N GLN A 482 -42.80 3.92 13.95
CA GLN A 482 -42.22 5.21 13.61
C GLN A 482 -41.58 5.14 12.22
N PRO A 483 -41.78 6.14 11.35
CA PRO A 483 -41.26 6.12 10.00
C PRO A 483 -39.73 6.20 9.99
N ILE A 484 -39.09 5.31 9.24
CA ILE A 484 -37.64 5.30 9.01
C ILE A 484 -37.36 6.17 7.78
N LEU A 485 -36.74 7.33 8.01
CA LEU A 485 -36.42 8.32 6.96
C LEU A 485 -35.04 8.12 6.33
N GLU A 486 -34.09 7.56 7.09
CA GLU A 486 -32.72 7.30 6.63
C GLU A 486 -32.45 5.80 6.56
N PRO A 487 -31.84 5.31 5.46
CA PRO A 487 -31.53 3.89 5.34
C PRO A 487 -30.44 3.50 6.32
N LYS A 488 -30.55 2.30 6.93
CA LYS A 488 -29.41 1.69 7.61
C LYS A 488 -28.31 1.48 6.58
N LEU A 489 -27.14 2.05 6.87
CA LEU A 489 -25.90 1.84 6.10
C LEU A 489 -25.70 0.34 5.89
N TRP A 490 -25.27 -0.03 4.68
CA TRP A 490 -25.21 -1.40 4.21
C TRP A 490 -24.47 -2.30 5.21
N ASP A 491 -25.02 -3.49 5.48
CA ASP A 491 -24.27 -4.53 6.20
C ASP A 491 -22.96 -4.78 5.43
N ALA A 492 -21.84 -4.79 6.15
CA ALA A 492 -20.54 -5.10 5.57
C ALA A 492 -20.65 -6.43 4.81
N LYS A 493 -20.17 -6.44 3.56
CA LYS A 493 -20.17 -7.65 2.72
C LYS A 493 -19.60 -8.80 3.56
N PRO A 494 -20.33 -9.91 3.76
CA PRO A 494 -19.82 -11.03 4.56
C PRO A 494 -18.51 -11.51 3.92
N MET A 495 -17.41 -11.27 4.63
CA MET A 495 -16.10 -11.73 4.21
C MET A 495 -16.06 -13.25 4.41
N PRO A 496 -15.64 -14.03 3.40
CA PRO A 496 -15.47 -15.47 3.57
C PRO A 496 -14.54 -15.72 4.78
N THR A 497 -14.85 -16.74 5.58
CA THR A 497 -14.04 -17.26 6.69
C THR A 497 -12.77 -17.92 6.15
N GLY A 498 -11.93 -17.13 5.48
CA GLY A 498 -10.57 -17.53 5.12
C GLY A 498 -9.71 -17.61 6.36
N ARG A 499 -8.73 -18.54 6.37
CA ARG A 499 -7.67 -18.57 7.37
C ARG A 499 -6.86 -17.27 7.25
N LYS A 500 -7.13 -16.30 8.13
CA LYS A 500 -6.44 -15.02 8.18
C LYS A 500 -5.04 -15.23 8.75
N LEU A 501 -4.01 -14.80 8.02
CA LEU A 501 -2.63 -14.86 8.50
C LEU A 501 -2.39 -13.68 9.44
N LYS A 502 -1.88 -13.96 10.64
CA LYS A 502 -1.43 -12.93 11.58
C LYS A 502 0.08 -12.80 11.54
N ALA A 503 0.59 -11.60 11.81
CA ALA A 503 2.01 -11.41 12.06
C ALA A 503 2.40 -12.04 13.41
N HIS A 504 3.65 -12.47 13.53
CA HIS A 504 4.21 -12.98 14.79
C HIS A 504 5.64 -12.46 14.98
N PRO A 505 6.08 -12.27 16.23
CA PRO A 505 7.43 -11.80 16.52
C PRO A 505 8.46 -12.90 16.29
N VAL A 506 9.61 -12.53 15.73
CA VAL A 506 10.80 -13.38 15.58
C VAL A 506 12.02 -12.60 16.03
N GLU A 507 12.89 -13.23 16.82
CA GLU A 507 14.07 -12.59 17.41
C GLU A 507 15.18 -12.32 16.39
N VAL A 508 15.84 -11.17 16.49
CA VAL A 508 17.06 -10.85 15.74
C VAL A 508 18.26 -11.48 16.44
N VAL A 509 18.99 -12.35 15.73
CA VAL A 509 20.15 -13.08 16.27
C VAL A 509 21.48 -12.46 15.90
N SER A 510 21.59 -11.77 14.76
CA SER A 510 22.82 -11.09 14.36
C SER A 510 22.57 -9.90 13.45
N VAL A 511 23.52 -8.96 13.45
CA VAL A 511 23.63 -7.87 12.49
C VAL A 511 25.05 -7.76 11.95
N GLU A 512 25.18 -7.66 10.64
CA GLU A 512 26.47 -7.57 9.93
C GLU A 512 26.45 -6.38 8.96
N TYR A 513 27.54 -5.62 8.89
CA TYR A 513 27.66 -4.54 7.91
C TYR A 513 28.08 -5.11 6.54
N LEU A 514 27.34 -4.77 5.49
CA LEU A 514 27.55 -5.25 4.11
C LEU A 514 28.23 -4.22 3.20
N GLY A 515 28.63 -3.06 3.71
CA GLY A 515 29.19 -1.98 2.91
C GLY A 515 28.14 -1.03 2.32
N LEU A 516 28.61 -0.16 1.43
CA LEU A 516 27.76 0.77 0.68
C LEU A 516 27.07 0.04 -0.47
N GLN A 517 25.75 0.06 -0.51
CA GLN A 517 24.96 -0.54 -1.58
C GLN A 517 23.89 0.42 -2.09
N THR A 518 23.49 0.26 -3.35
CA THR A 518 22.33 0.99 -3.88
C THR A 518 21.07 0.49 -3.19
N THR A 519 20.31 1.45 -2.65
CA THR A 519 19.12 1.18 -1.88
C THR A 519 17.88 1.78 -2.53
N TYR A 520 16.72 1.25 -2.17
CA TYR A 520 15.44 1.54 -2.79
C TYR A 520 14.37 1.63 -1.71
N ASP A 521 13.25 2.25 -2.05
CA ASP A 521 12.05 2.23 -1.21
C ASP A 521 10.80 2.15 -2.09
N LEU A 522 9.66 1.85 -1.47
CA LEU A 522 8.37 1.82 -2.13
C LEU A 522 7.32 2.58 -1.33
N GLU A 523 6.31 3.05 -2.04
CA GLU A 523 5.12 3.68 -1.48
C GLU A 523 3.94 2.71 -1.66
N VAL A 524 3.15 2.56 -0.60
CA VAL A 524 2.00 1.65 -0.55
C VAL A 524 0.73 2.47 -0.47
N ASP A 525 -0.24 2.13 -1.33
CA ASP A 525 -1.58 2.71 -1.33
C ASP A 525 -2.47 2.07 -0.26
N GLY A 526 -3.38 2.85 0.32
CA GLY A 526 -4.31 2.43 1.37
C GLY A 526 -3.99 2.96 2.76
N LEU A 527 -4.74 2.50 3.77
CA LEU A 527 -4.65 2.96 5.16
C LEU A 527 -3.35 2.52 5.87
N TRP A 528 -2.80 1.38 5.46
CA TRP A 528 -1.66 0.75 6.12
C TRP A 528 -0.40 0.91 5.26
N HIS A 529 0.54 1.72 5.74
CA HIS A 529 1.71 2.15 5.00
C HIS A 529 2.92 1.27 5.27
N ASN A 530 2.73 -0.03 5.12
CA ASN A 530 3.76 -1.04 5.36
C ASN A 530 3.68 -2.15 4.30
N PHE A 531 4.72 -2.98 4.23
CA PHE A 531 4.74 -4.14 3.35
C PHE A 531 5.65 -5.24 3.89
N VAL A 532 5.64 -6.40 3.25
CA VAL A 532 6.45 -7.55 3.64
C VAL A 532 7.69 -7.68 2.73
N ALA A 533 8.87 -7.49 3.32
CA ALA A 533 10.19 -7.58 2.69
C ALA A 533 10.98 -8.76 3.28
N ASN A 534 11.40 -9.73 2.46
CA ASN A 534 12.04 -10.96 2.90
C ASN A 534 11.28 -11.72 4.03
N GLY A 535 9.96 -11.51 4.12
CA GLY A 535 9.13 -12.06 5.18
C GLY A 535 9.05 -11.22 6.45
N VAL A 536 9.73 -10.08 6.54
CA VAL A 536 9.68 -9.11 7.64
C VAL A 536 8.73 -7.96 7.30
N VAL A 537 7.98 -7.47 8.28
CA VAL A 537 7.12 -6.30 8.12
C VAL A 537 7.96 -5.04 8.25
N VAL A 538 7.97 -4.25 7.19
CA VAL A 538 8.79 -3.05 7.06
C VAL A 538 7.93 -1.84 6.71
N HIS A 539 8.37 -0.67 7.14
CA HIS A 539 7.68 0.59 6.89
C HIS A 539 7.92 1.03 5.43
N ASN A 540 6.98 1.77 4.86
CA ASN A 540 7.17 2.41 3.54
C ASN A 540 7.89 3.76 3.67
N SER A 541 8.38 4.35 2.59
CA SER A 541 8.74 5.77 2.63
C SER A 541 7.48 6.61 2.46
N PHE A 542 7.12 7.41 3.47
CA PHE A 542 6.18 8.50 3.27
C PHE A 542 6.87 9.63 2.53
N ARG A 543 6.60 9.75 1.23
CA ARG A 543 6.64 11.06 0.57
C ARG A 543 5.53 11.91 1.18
N TYR A 544 5.83 13.19 1.38
CA TYR A 544 4.89 14.26 1.75
C TYR A 544 3.41 13.93 1.45
N THR A 545 2.60 13.76 2.49
CA THR A 545 1.13 13.61 2.37
C THR A 545 0.47 14.97 2.50
N GLY A 546 -0.47 15.27 1.61
CA GLY A 546 -1.35 16.44 1.75
C GLY A 546 -2.32 16.36 2.92
N GLN A 547 -2.34 15.27 3.68
CA GLN A 547 -3.21 15.10 4.86
C GLN A 547 -3.14 16.27 5.83
N ARG A 548 -1.95 16.83 6.07
CA ARG A 548 -1.78 18.01 6.95
C ARG A 548 -2.60 19.22 6.49
N ILE A 549 -2.87 19.32 5.19
CA ILE A 549 -3.67 20.38 4.58
C ILE A 549 -5.17 20.12 4.80
N LEU A 550 -5.58 18.86 4.71
CA LEU A 550 -6.96 18.44 4.99
C LEU A 550 -7.28 18.59 6.49
N ASP A 551 -6.33 18.24 7.36
CA ASP A 551 -6.46 18.38 8.83
C ASP A 551 -6.82 19.80 9.28
N VAL A 552 -6.39 20.83 8.53
CA VAL A 552 -6.74 22.23 8.80
C VAL A 552 -8.24 22.46 8.64
N LEU A 553 -8.84 21.90 7.58
CA LEU A 553 -10.28 22.02 7.34
C LEU A 553 -11.11 21.22 8.33
N GLU A 554 -10.54 20.15 8.87
CA GLU A 554 -11.16 19.31 9.90
C GLU A 554 -10.99 19.88 11.32
N GLY A 555 -10.28 21.01 11.48
CA GLY A 555 -9.98 21.61 12.78
C GLY A 555 -9.01 20.78 13.64
N LYS A 556 -8.31 19.81 13.05
CA LYS A 556 -7.33 18.96 13.75
C LYS A 556 -5.95 19.61 13.86
N ARG A 557 -5.70 20.66 13.08
CA ARG A 557 -4.39 21.31 12.98
C ARG A 557 -4.56 22.78 12.67
N GLU A 558 -3.72 23.62 13.26
CA GLU A 558 -3.74 25.06 12.98
C GLU A 558 -3.14 25.36 11.61
N LEU A 559 -3.65 26.39 10.93
CA LEU A 559 -3.18 26.78 9.60
C LEU A 559 -1.68 27.10 9.59
N GLU A 560 -1.19 27.76 10.63
CA GLU A 560 0.22 28.13 10.80
C GLU A 560 1.13 26.96 11.18
N ASP A 561 0.58 25.81 11.56
CA ASP A 561 1.35 24.57 11.68
C ASP A 561 1.70 24.00 10.31
N VAL A 562 0.96 24.40 9.28
CA VAL A 562 1.10 23.92 7.90
C VAL A 562 1.82 24.95 7.06
N PHE A 563 1.39 26.21 7.09
CA PHE A 563 1.99 27.30 6.31
C PHE A 563 2.86 28.20 7.18
N TYR A 564 3.94 28.70 6.60
CA TYR A 564 4.77 29.72 7.22
C TYR A 564 4.42 31.07 6.60
N LEU A 565 4.03 32.01 7.47
CA LEU A 565 4.00 33.43 7.17
C LEU A 565 5.04 34.14 8.05
N ARG A 566 5.61 35.23 7.54
CA ARG A 566 6.54 36.04 8.34
C ARG A 566 5.81 36.69 9.52
N PRO A 567 6.48 36.93 10.65
CA PRO A 567 5.93 37.77 11.71
C PRO A 567 5.67 39.20 11.22
N LEU A 568 4.85 39.95 11.94
CA LEU A 568 4.71 41.39 11.70
C LEU A 568 6.04 42.10 11.91
N GLY A 569 6.28 43.15 11.12
CA GLY A 569 7.47 43.98 11.29
C GLY A 569 7.94 44.65 10.00
N SER A 570 9.03 45.39 10.13
CA SER A 570 9.68 46.09 9.02
C SER A 570 10.77 45.22 8.42
N TYR A 571 10.74 45.08 7.10
CA TYR A 571 11.66 44.27 6.32
C TYR A 571 12.38 45.12 5.27
N SER A 572 13.49 44.59 4.75
CA SER A 572 14.21 45.20 3.63
C SER A 572 14.51 44.13 2.58
N ASP A 573 14.34 44.48 1.31
CA ASP A 573 14.74 43.62 0.20
C ASP A 573 16.24 43.75 -0.14
N ARG A 574 16.69 42.97 -1.13
CA ARG A 574 18.09 42.97 -1.58
C ARG A 574 18.54 44.29 -2.22
N GLN A 575 17.60 45.12 -2.65
CA GLN A 575 17.88 46.43 -3.25
C GLN A 575 17.83 47.55 -2.19
N GLY A 576 17.61 47.21 -0.92
CA GLY A 576 17.53 48.16 0.18
C GLY A 576 16.16 48.82 0.34
N LYS A 577 15.13 48.40 -0.43
CA LYS A 577 13.77 48.90 -0.27
C LYS A 577 13.21 48.38 1.05
N LYS A 578 12.77 49.30 1.91
CA LYS A 578 12.10 48.97 3.18
C LYS A 578 10.60 48.87 2.96
N TYR A 579 9.97 47.92 3.63
CA TYR A 579 8.52 47.71 3.61
C TYR A 579 8.05 47.13 4.93
N ASP A 580 6.82 47.45 5.33
CA ASP A 580 6.20 46.93 6.53
C ASP A 580 5.23 45.81 6.17
N TYR A 581 5.22 44.75 6.98
CA TYR A 581 4.21 43.70 6.91
C TYR A 581 3.20 43.92 8.02
N THR A 582 2.02 44.43 7.64
CA THR A 582 0.97 44.88 8.55
C THR A 582 0.03 43.75 8.95
N GLU A 583 -0.75 43.96 10.02
CA GLU A 583 -1.76 42.98 10.47
C GLU A 583 -2.79 42.66 9.37
N ASP A 584 -3.29 43.70 8.68
CA ASP A 584 -4.27 43.53 7.60
C ASP A 584 -3.73 42.68 6.44
N GLN A 585 -2.46 42.89 6.07
CA GLN A 585 -1.80 42.09 5.03
C GLN A 585 -1.61 40.65 5.49
N ARG A 586 -1.21 40.46 6.75
CA ARG A 586 -1.05 39.13 7.33
C ARG A 586 -2.37 38.36 7.38
N GLN A 587 -3.47 39.02 7.74
CA GLN A 587 -4.78 38.38 7.74
C GLN A 587 -5.21 37.98 6.32
N GLN A 588 -4.97 38.83 5.32
CA GLN A 588 -5.23 38.48 3.91
C GLN A 588 -4.45 37.23 3.45
N ASP A 589 -3.18 37.11 3.87
CA ASP A 589 -2.35 35.95 3.54
C ASP A 589 -2.82 34.67 4.27
N LEU A 590 -3.29 34.79 5.52
CA LEU A 590 -3.92 33.68 6.25
C LEU A 590 -5.20 33.22 5.56
N ASP A 591 -6.07 34.16 5.19
CA ASP A 591 -7.31 33.84 4.48
C ASP A 591 -7.02 33.15 3.14
N TRP A 592 -5.96 33.58 2.43
CA TRP A 592 -5.51 32.93 1.21
C TRP A 592 -5.02 31.49 1.47
N CYS A 593 -4.23 31.27 2.52
CA CYS A 593 -3.77 29.93 2.89
C CYS A 593 -4.96 29.00 3.21
N LEU A 594 -5.98 29.49 3.91
CA LEU A 594 -7.19 28.75 4.20
C LEU A 594 -7.99 28.43 2.92
N GLN A 595 -8.17 29.41 2.03
CA GLN A 595 -8.80 29.19 0.73
C GLN A 595 -8.06 28.15 -0.11
N ALA A 596 -6.73 28.16 -0.08
CA ALA A 596 -5.92 27.15 -0.76
C ALA A 596 -6.12 25.74 -0.19
N CYS A 597 -6.32 25.60 1.13
CA CYS A 597 -6.69 24.32 1.74
C CYS A 597 -8.04 23.82 1.20
N HIS A 598 -9.06 24.69 1.14
CA HIS A 598 -10.36 24.34 0.57
C HIS A 598 -10.25 23.88 -0.88
N ARG A 599 -9.50 24.61 -1.72
CA ARG A 599 -9.25 24.24 -3.12
C ARG A 599 -8.49 22.92 -3.24
N TYR A 600 -7.49 22.70 -2.38
CA TYR A 600 -6.76 21.44 -2.33
C TYR A 600 -7.72 20.28 -2.04
N ALA A 601 -8.54 20.39 -0.98
CA ALA A 601 -9.51 19.36 -0.60
C ALA A 601 -10.53 19.09 -1.71
N GLU A 602 -11.04 20.14 -2.37
CA GLU A 602 -11.96 19.99 -3.51
C GLU A 602 -11.34 19.15 -4.63
N ARG A 603 -10.07 19.41 -5.00
CA ARG A 603 -9.38 18.62 -6.03
C ARG A 603 -9.13 17.18 -5.62
N ILE A 604 -8.79 16.95 -4.35
CA ILE A 604 -8.64 15.57 -3.83
C ILE A 604 -9.98 14.82 -3.91
N HIS A 605 -11.10 15.44 -3.51
CA HIS A 605 -12.43 14.84 -3.65
C HIS A 605 -12.84 14.58 -5.10
N GLN A 606 -12.35 15.39 -6.04
CA GLN A 606 -12.52 15.18 -7.48
C GLN A 606 -11.60 14.10 -8.07
N GLY A 607 -10.74 13.47 -7.25
CA GLY A 607 -9.85 12.39 -7.65
C GLY A 607 -8.52 12.85 -8.26
N PHE A 608 -8.10 14.10 -8.04
CA PHE A 608 -6.78 14.57 -8.48
C PHE A 608 -5.67 13.89 -7.65
N ALA A 609 -4.55 13.59 -8.29
CA ALA A 609 -3.36 13.14 -7.57
C ALA A 609 -2.81 14.28 -6.70
N GLU A 610 -2.30 13.95 -5.50
CA GLU A 610 -1.72 14.95 -4.59
C GLU A 610 -0.60 15.77 -5.23
N GLU A 611 0.20 15.16 -6.11
CA GLU A 611 1.29 15.85 -6.82
C GLU A 611 0.81 16.97 -7.75
N HIS A 612 -0.40 16.83 -8.28
CA HIS A 612 -1.06 17.85 -9.08
C HIS A 612 -1.77 18.87 -8.17
N ALA A 613 -2.52 18.39 -7.18
CA ALA A 613 -3.28 19.25 -6.27
C ALA A 613 -2.36 20.17 -5.43
N ARG A 614 -1.16 19.70 -5.03
CA ARG A 614 -0.17 20.53 -4.32
C ARG A 614 0.39 21.69 -5.16
N GLY A 615 0.11 21.76 -6.46
CA GLY A 615 0.43 22.95 -7.25
C GLY A 615 -0.44 24.15 -6.87
N LEU A 616 -1.55 23.93 -6.16
CA LEU A 616 -2.53 24.95 -5.79
C LEU A 616 -2.26 25.62 -4.45
N ILE A 617 -1.36 25.05 -3.65
CA ILE A 617 -1.10 25.50 -2.28
C ILE A 617 0.01 26.56 -2.27
N PRO A 618 -0.01 27.49 -1.30
CA PRO A 618 1.06 28.45 -1.12
C PRO A 618 2.42 27.78 -1.02
N PHE A 619 3.41 28.43 -1.63
CA PHE A 619 4.76 27.89 -1.75
C PHE A 619 5.44 27.65 -0.40
N ASP A 620 5.19 28.52 0.59
CA ASP A 620 5.83 28.47 1.91
C ASP A 620 5.14 27.51 2.89
N ILE A 621 4.87 26.29 2.44
CA ILE A 621 4.47 25.22 3.36
C ILE A 621 5.65 24.77 4.24
N ARG A 622 5.40 24.54 5.53
CA ARG A 622 6.39 24.08 6.52
C ARG A 622 6.82 22.65 6.29
N GLN A 623 8.12 22.44 6.35
CA GLN A 623 8.75 21.15 6.13
C GLN A 623 9.78 20.82 7.20
N HIS A 624 10.00 19.53 7.34
CA HIS A 624 11.09 18.96 8.11
C HIS A 624 11.97 18.20 7.14
N TRP A 625 13.28 18.30 7.31
CA TRP A 625 14.23 17.49 6.55
C TRP A 625 15.45 17.20 7.40
N VAL A 626 16.11 16.10 7.10
CA VAL A 626 17.45 15.84 7.61
C VAL A 626 18.43 16.22 6.52
N MET A 627 19.52 16.87 6.92
CA MET A 627 20.64 17.18 6.05
C MET A 627 21.94 16.65 6.66
N SER A 628 22.84 16.14 5.82
CA SER A 628 24.24 15.89 6.20
C SER A 628 25.17 16.85 5.47
N ALA A 629 26.29 17.22 6.09
CA ALA A 629 27.34 18.03 5.46
C ALA A 629 28.70 17.70 6.07
N ASN A 630 29.79 17.95 5.33
CA ASN A 630 31.12 18.04 5.91
C ASN A 630 31.46 19.46 6.37
N VAL A 631 32.60 19.65 7.04
CA VAL A 631 33.04 20.96 7.57
C VAL A 631 33.13 21.99 6.45
N ARG A 632 33.74 21.63 5.31
CA ARG A 632 33.88 22.53 4.14
C ARG A 632 32.51 22.96 3.60
N SER A 633 31.60 22.01 3.42
CA SER A 633 30.25 22.23 2.89
C SER A 633 29.40 23.09 3.82
N LEU A 634 29.53 22.89 5.14
CA LEU A 634 28.80 23.70 6.10
C LEU A 634 29.33 25.14 6.14
N MET A 635 30.66 25.33 6.11
CA MET A 635 31.26 26.67 5.97
C MET A 635 30.80 27.37 4.69
N HIS A 636 30.75 26.65 3.57
CA HIS A 636 30.26 27.17 2.30
C HIS A 636 28.78 27.57 2.38
N LEU A 637 27.96 26.75 3.05
CA LEU A 637 26.55 27.08 3.29
C LEU A 637 26.41 28.37 4.10
N LEU A 638 27.16 28.50 5.20
CA LEU A 638 27.16 29.68 6.05
C LEU A 638 27.60 30.93 5.28
N ASP A 639 28.61 30.84 4.41
CA ASP A 639 29.07 31.95 3.58
C ASP A 639 27.97 32.48 2.64
N LEU A 640 27.19 31.57 2.05
CA LEU A 640 26.17 31.92 1.05
C LEU A 640 24.84 32.35 1.68
N ARG A 641 24.51 31.81 2.86
CA ARG A 641 23.16 31.91 3.45
C ARG A 641 23.08 32.72 4.73
N TRP A 642 24.20 33.03 5.36
CA TRP A 642 24.23 33.87 6.56
C TRP A 642 24.62 35.33 6.29
N LYS A 643 24.83 35.71 5.03
CA LYS A 643 25.02 37.10 4.62
C LYS A 643 23.75 37.94 4.84
N ALA A 644 23.92 39.23 5.13
CA ALA A 644 22.81 40.11 5.50
C ALA A 644 21.75 40.29 4.39
N ASP A 645 22.16 40.17 3.12
CA ASP A 645 21.30 40.23 1.92
C ASP A 645 20.73 38.86 1.50
N ALA A 646 21.04 37.78 2.22
CA ALA A 646 20.37 36.49 2.04
C ALA A 646 18.93 36.56 2.55
N GLN A 647 18.11 35.59 2.12
CA GLN A 647 16.74 35.49 2.64
C GLN A 647 16.77 35.29 4.16
N LEU A 648 15.92 36.03 4.88
CA LEU A 648 15.88 36.02 6.34
C LEU A 648 15.69 34.61 6.92
N GLU A 649 14.81 33.79 6.33
CA GLU A 649 14.59 32.41 6.76
C GLU A 649 15.86 31.54 6.62
N ALA A 650 16.66 31.75 5.59
CA ALA A 650 17.93 31.06 5.40
C ALA A 650 18.98 31.55 6.41
N GLN A 651 18.98 32.85 6.75
CA GLN A 651 19.82 33.38 7.82
C GLN A 651 19.46 32.74 9.16
N LYS A 652 18.17 32.59 9.46
CA LYS A 652 17.70 31.88 10.67
C LYS A 652 18.11 30.42 10.70
N LEU A 653 18.11 29.74 9.56
CA LEU A 653 18.66 28.38 9.48
C LEU A 653 20.15 28.36 9.87
N CYS A 654 20.95 29.29 9.34
CA CYS A 654 22.37 29.40 9.69
C CYS A 654 22.59 29.71 11.17
N GLU A 655 21.79 30.61 11.75
CA GLU A 655 21.81 30.90 13.20
C GLU A 655 21.55 29.64 14.03
N GLN A 656 20.63 28.77 13.60
CA GLN A 656 20.31 27.52 14.29
C GLN A 656 21.36 26.42 14.07
N ILE A 657 22.05 26.42 12.93
CA ILE A 657 23.17 25.49 12.63
C ILE A 657 24.41 25.85 13.44
N TRP A 658 24.67 27.14 13.65
CA TRP A 658 25.93 27.66 14.18
C TRP A 658 26.37 27.08 15.53
N PRO A 659 25.51 26.97 16.56
CA PRO A 659 25.92 26.39 17.84
C PRO A 659 26.43 24.95 17.70
N HIS A 660 25.80 24.16 16.81
CA HIS A 660 26.24 22.79 16.54
C HIS A 660 27.60 22.76 15.85
N PHE A 661 27.85 23.69 14.93
CA PHE A 661 29.16 23.80 14.27
C PHE A 661 30.26 24.27 15.23
N GLN A 662 29.99 25.26 16.08
CA GLN A 662 30.93 25.73 17.09
C GLN A 662 31.31 24.64 18.09
N ALA A 663 30.33 23.87 18.57
CA ALA A 663 30.58 22.75 19.47
C ALA A 663 31.36 21.61 18.80
N TRP A 664 31.16 21.41 17.49
CA TRP A 664 31.80 20.33 16.74
C TRP A 664 33.26 20.63 16.40
N VAL A 665 33.56 21.80 15.84
CA VAL A 665 34.91 22.18 15.36
C VAL A 665 35.36 23.53 15.92
N PRO A 666 35.65 23.64 17.23
CA PRO A 666 35.80 24.93 17.92
C PRO A 666 36.89 25.84 17.35
N ALA A 667 38.09 25.33 17.05
CA ALA A 667 39.18 26.18 16.53
C ALA A 667 38.86 26.72 15.12
N ILE A 668 38.29 25.88 14.27
CA ILE A 668 37.87 26.25 12.91
C ILE A 668 36.70 27.23 12.96
N ALA A 669 35.75 27.02 13.87
CA ALA A 669 34.62 27.93 14.07
C ALA A 669 35.08 29.31 14.57
N ALA A 670 36.00 29.37 15.53
CA ALA A 670 36.60 30.63 16.00
C ALA A 670 37.34 31.36 14.88
N TRP A 671 38.11 30.63 14.06
CA TRP A 671 38.74 31.22 12.88
C TRP A 671 37.71 31.73 11.87
N TYR A 672 36.65 30.95 11.60
CA TYR A 672 35.59 31.32 10.67
C TYR A 672 34.86 32.59 11.14
N GLU A 673 34.55 32.67 12.43
CA GLU A 673 33.94 33.84 13.07
C GLU A 673 34.77 35.11 12.89
N ALA A 674 36.07 35.04 13.20
CA ALA A 674 36.97 36.18 13.06
C ALA A 674 37.16 36.61 11.59
N ASN A 675 37.22 35.66 10.65
CA ASN A 675 37.73 35.93 9.29
C ASN A 675 36.67 35.95 8.19
N ARG A 676 35.56 35.23 8.34
CA ARG A 676 34.61 34.94 7.24
C ARG A 676 33.15 35.20 7.57
N LEU A 677 32.74 35.01 8.82
CA LEU A 677 31.35 35.11 9.25
C LEU A 677 30.71 36.42 8.78
N LYS A 678 29.62 36.29 8.02
CA LYS A 678 28.85 37.40 7.41
C LYS A 678 29.63 38.30 6.43
N LYS A 679 30.87 37.96 6.07
CA LYS A 679 31.75 38.76 5.17
C LYS A 679 31.69 38.33 3.69
N ALA A 680 30.99 37.24 3.37
CA ALA A 680 30.70 36.77 2.00
C ALA A 680 31.90 36.68 1.02
N ARG A 681 33.11 36.34 1.52
CA ARG A 681 34.37 36.41 0.75
C ARG A 681 34.53 35.41 -0.41
N LEU A 682 33.63 34.43 -0.54
CA LEU A 682 33.58 33.47 -1.66
C LEU A 682 32.18 33.41 -2.32
N SER A 683 31.34 34.43 -2.13
CA SER A 683 30.27 34.64 -3.12
C SER A 683 30.97 34.97 -4.44
N PRO A 684 30.57 34.37 -5.58
CA PRO A 684 30.85 35.01 -6.86
C PRO A 684 30.39 36.47 -6.83
#